data_AF-A0A2V7S9U3-F1
#
_entry.id   AF-A0A2V7S9U3-F1
#
_cell.length_a   1.000
_cell.length_b   1.000
_cell.length_c   1.000
_cell.angle_alpha   90.00
_cell.angle_beta   90.00
_cell.angle_gamma   90.00
#
_symmetry.space_group_name_H-M   'P 1'
#
loop_
_entity.id
_entity.type
_entity.pdbx_description
1 polymer ?
#
loop_
_entity_poly.entity_id
_entity_poly.type
_entity_poly.pdbx_seq_one_letter_code
_entity_poly.pdbx_strand_id
1 'polypeptide(L)'
;MAMCAPRAVRAQENRRHVPWEVPGLDFSPNGVWRARARQVRLNRARLLAAGRFEALNAPALGPSPAATAVSGTIREPLILFKFKDTQAGALVGDTAAYNSVLFASVPPFGRPYTVRTYYEEMSSLGGGPPLQSIQGQGFGFFTLDSSEVFYTGGTSSTCRQSNPFMVSNCNGVWSDLAFARMQTGLTEALRHADSLVDWTKFTSHGDTLDLVVFVQPAKDGACGGAPGGASASTNNHIWAHRATLNPPFITHSPAPAGGSLTVVDYIIQSGVGGEVSCDTTQIMPIGTVAHETGHAFGLPDLYDTGGNTEGIGRWSLMGAGNYSSPFSPARMDAWSLSQLGWVTVAPLAAAGAYVFRPAPMSDTAFLVRPTGANPRGEYFLLENREPVLADSALIRNACQVWYQQANPSSACNGGLLVYHVDSQQIALHGFDQDNSVNAGAIHGLELLQADGRGNLDANPNVTGCTAPAAGCSDRGDIGDPYPGTTGNTTLAFSTTPSDTLNTGACSGFRIDTISQVALNGPMRFVLAAETSALTVTTAPQLPAGQWGYSYSAVLNAACGGGSYSWVIESGAPPPGTTLSLAGVLSGAPADTGTYSFDVSVTDGPDTTRRAMTLRVAEPSLTLQQVLNVAFQGPAAAGDNQRRYLDLQGNANGGFDLGDVLRWLERTGNVAATGAVMQLERRRP
;
A
#
# COMPACT_ATOMS: atom_id res chain seq x y z
N MET A 1 -31.47 -19.71 4.58
CA MET A 1 -31.46 -19.30 6.01
C MET A 1 -30.27 -18.38 6.20
N ALA A 2 -30.51 -17.09 6.43
CA ALA A 2 -29.46 -16.11 6.64
C ALA A 2 -28.85 -16.33 8.03
N MET A 3 -27.60 -16.82 8.08
CA MET A 3 -26.83 -16.94 9.32
C MET A 3 -25.86 -15.77 9.41
N CYS A 4 -25.94 -15.04 10.52
CA CYS A 4 -25.00 -14.00 10.91
C CYS A 4 -23.56 -14.54 10.87
N ALA A 5 -22.68 -13.85 10.14
CA ALA A 5 -21.25 -14.06 10.26
C ALA A 5 -20.79 -13.71 11.69
N PRO A 6 -19.84 -14.47 12.28
CA PRO A 6 -19.30 -14.17 13.60
C PRO A 6 -18.63 -12.79 13.61
N ARG A 7 -18.62 -12.15 14.80
CA ARG A 7 -17.98 -10.86 15.07
C ARG A 7 -16.49 -10.91 14.72
N ALA A 8 -16.10 -10.28 13.62
CA ALA A 8 -14.70 -9.94 13.40
C ALA A 8 -14.30 -8.83 14.38
N VAL A 9 -13.50 -9.18 15.38
CA VAL A 9 -12.86 -8.20 16.28
C VAL A 9 -11.68 -7.57 15.54
N ARG A 10 -11.54 -6.24 15.67
CA ARG A 10 -10.54 -5.29 15.11
C ARG A 10 -9.03 -5.65 15.18
N ALA A 11 -8.64 -6.89 15.45
CA ALA A 11 -7.26 -7.23 15.81
C ALA A 11 -6.20 -6.93 14.73
N GLN A 12 -6.55 -6.97 13.44
CA GLN A 12 -5.59 -6.66 12.36
C GLN A 12 -5.52 -5.16 12.00
N GLU A 13 -6.45 -4.31 12.42
CA GLU A 13 -6.37 -2.85 12.20
C GLU A 13 -5.44 -2.15 13.21
N ASN A 14 -5.35 -2.68 14.45
CA ASN A 14 -4.56 -2.05 15.52
C ASN A 14 -3.06 -2.31 15.44
N ARG A 15 -2.58 -3.09 14.47
CA ARG A 15 -1.13 -3.19 14.19
C ARG A 15 -0.75 -1.99 13.32
N ARG A 16 -0.41 -0.86 13.94
CA ARG A 16 0.22 0.32 13.31
C ARG A 16 1.60 0.01 12.70
N HIS A 17 1.88 -1.22 12.26
CA HIS A 17 3.26 -1.68 12.00
C HIS A 17 3.34 -2.20 10.60
N VAL A 18 4.11 -1.48 9.80
CA VAL A 18 4.58 -1.83 8.45
C VAL A 18 4.73 -3.34 8.33
N PRO A 19 4.16 -3.98 7.29
CA PRO A 19 4.55 -5.34 6.94
C PRO A 19 6.08 -5.39 6.86
N TRP A 20 6.70 -6.31 7.60
CA TRP A 20 8.15 -6.28 7.80
C TRP A 20 8.74 -7.56 7.24
N GLU A 21 9.50 -7.41 6.15
CA GLU A 21 10.35 -8.46 5.61
C GLU A 21 11.62 -8.55 6.45
N VAL A 22 12.10 -9.76 6.74
CA VAL A 22 13.41 -9.93 7.39
C VAL A 22 14.50 -9.68 6.34
N PRO A 23 15.36 -8.65 6.48
CA PRO A 23 16.32 -8.30 5.45
C PRO A 23 17.25 -9.46 5.10
N GLY A 24 17.39 -9.74 3.81
CA GLY A 24 18.32 -10.75 3.29
C GLY A 24 17.83 -12.20 3.37
N LEU A 25 16.61 -12.45 3.86
CA LEU A 25 15.98 -13.76 3.80
C LEU A 25 15.07 -13.86 2.58
N ASP A 26 15.44 -14.71 1.62
CA ASP A 26 14.59 -15.03 0.49
C ASP A 26 14.81 -16.48 0.04
N PHE A 27 13.94 -16.97 -0.85
CA PHE A 27 14.18 -18.22 -1.56
C PHE A 27 15.38 -18.11 -2.50
N SER A 28 15.90 -19.27 -2.89
CA SER A 28 16.92 -19.38 -3.90
C SER A 28 16.44 -18.74 -5.22
N PRO A 29 17.29 -17.97 -5.93
CA PRO A 29 16.90 -17.36 -7.19
C PRO A 29 16.45 -18.37 -8.25
N ASN A 30 16.89 -19.62 -8.15
CA ASN A 30 16.56 -20.69 -9.11
C ASN A 30 15.68 -21.78 -8.49
N GLY A 31 14.92 -21.46 -7.44
CA GLY A 31 13.91 -22.36 -6.89
C GLY A 31 12.95 -22.84 -7.98
N VAL A 32 12.44 -24.06 -7.86
CA VAL A 32 11.75 -24.78 -8.96
C VAL A 32 10.63 -23.94 -9.58
N TRP A 33 9.75 -23.38 -8.74
CA TRP A 33 8.62 -22.58 -9.20
C TRP A 33 8.98 -21.15 -9.57
N ARG A 34 10.03 -20.56 -8.98
CA ARG A 34 10.60 -19.27 -9.41
C ARG A 34 11.13 -19.33 -10.83
N ALA A 35 11.88 -20.38 -11.15
CA ALA A 35 12.43 -20.59 -12.48
C ALA A 35 11.32 -20.75 -13.54
N ARG A 36 10.27 -21.53 -13.24
CA ARG A 36 9.10 -21.71 -14.12
C ARG A 36 8.34 -20.40 -14.33
N ALA A 37 8.00 -19.71 -13.24
CA ALA A 37 7.28 -18.45 -13.31
C ALA A 37 8.08 -17.36 -14.04
N ARG A 38 9.40 -17.34 -13.89
CA ARG A 38 10.28 -16.44 -14.64
C ARG A 38 10.20 -16.66 -16.15
N GLN A 39 10.20 -17.92 -16.62
CA GLN A 39 10.05 -18.21 -18.06
C GLN A 39 8.73 -17.67 -18.61
N VAL A 40 7.63 -17.90 -17.91
CA VAL A 40 6.31 -17.36 -18.25
C VAL A 40 6.37 -15.84 -18.30
N ARG A 41 6.86 -15.20 -17.24
CA ARG A 41 6.97 -13.73 -17.14
C ARG A 41 7.80 -13.12 -18.26
N LEU A 42 8.96 -13.69 -18.60
CA LEU A 42 9.82 -13.21 -19.68
C LEU A 42 9.13 -13.30 -21.05
N ASN A 43 8.45 -14.41 -21.33
CA ASN A 43 7.70 -14.55 -22.58
C ASN A 43 6.52 -13.57 -22.64
N ARG A 44 5.78 -13.41 -21.55
CA ARG A 44 4.67 -12.46 -21.43
C ARG A 44 5.15 -11.01 -21.61
N ALA A 45 6.25 -10.61 -20.98
CA ALA A 45 6.86 -9.29 -21.15
C ALA A 45 7.20 -9.01 -22.62
N ARG A 46 7.79 -9.99 -23.32
CA ARG A 46 8.07 -9.90 -24.76
C ARG A 46 6.80 -9.73 -25.60
N LEU A 47 5.74 -10.50 -25.31
CA LEU A 47 4.46 -10.41 -26.02
C LEU A 47 3.77 -9.07 -25.77
N LEU A 48 3.79 -8.59 -24.52
CA LEU A 48 3.25 -7.29 -24.13
C LEU A 48 4.00 -6.14 -24.83
N ALA A 49 5.34 -6.16 -24.83
CA ALA A 49 6.15 -5.17 -25.53
C ALA A 49 5.85 -5.13 -27.04
N ALA A 50 5.60 -6.30 -27.64
CA ALA A 50 5.23 -6.43 -29.05
C ALA A 50 3.73 -6.16 -29.35
N GLY A 51 2.92 -5.83 -28.34
CA GLY A 51 1.47 -5.60 -28.51
C GLY A 51 0.68 -6.85 -28.93
N ARG A 52 1.21 -8.05 -28.69
CA ARG A 52 0.61 -9.33 -29.11
C ARG A 52 -0.34 -9.89 -28.04
N PHE A 53 -1.41 -9.15 -27.75
CA PHE A 53 -2.34 -9.47 -26.65
C PHE A 53 -3.10 -10.80 -26.82
N GLU A 54 -3.45 -11.19 -28.04
CA GLU A 54 -4.08 -12.49 -28.28
C GLU A 54 -3.15 -13.63 -27.86
N ALA A 55 -1.88 -13.58 -28.24
CA ALA A 55 -0.89 -14.57 -27.83
C ALA A 55 -0.56 -14.47 -26.34
N LEU A 56 -0.54 -13.26 -25.75
CA LEU A 56 -0.35 -13.04 -24.31
C LEU A 56 -1.45 -13.71 -23.48
N ASN A 57 -2.70 -13.66 -23.96
CA ASN A 57 -3.87 -14.17 -23.24
C ASN A 57 -4.23 -15.61 -23.62
N ALA A 58 -3.67 -16.16 -24.70
CA ALA A 58 -3.83 -17.57 -25.05
C ALA A 58 -3.19 -18.43 -23.94
N PRO A 59 -3.87 -19.44 -23.39
CA PRO A 59 -3.33 -20.28 -22.32
C PRO A 59 -2.38 -21.34 -22.93
N ALA A 60 -1.19 -20.92 -23.36
CA ALA A 60 -0.11 -21.83 -23.69
C ALA A 60 0.44 -22.40 -22.37
N LEU A 61 -0.04 -23.59 -22.00
CA LEU A 61 0.29 -24.24 -20.73
C LEU A 61 1.56 -25.09 -20.85
N GLY A 62 2.23 -25.31 -19.72
CA GLY A 62 3.36 -26.24 -19.58
C GLY A 62 4.71 -25.56 -19.27
N PRO A 63 5.76 -26.35 -18.95
CA PRO A 63 7.08 -25.84 -18.59
C PRO A 63 7.90 -25.46 -19.84
N SER A 64 7.28 -24.70 -20.75
CA SER A 64 7.88 -24.30 -22.02
C SER A 64 8.29 -22.83 -21.98
N PRO A 65 9.38 -22.42 -22.65
CA PRO A 65 9.69 -21.00 -22.87
C PRO A 65 8.59 -20.25 -23.63
N ALA A 66 7.70 -20.96 -24.32
CA ALA A 66 6.54 -20.39 -25.00
C ALA A 66 5.31 -20.26 -24.09
N ALA A 67 5.37 -20.74 -22.85
CA ALA A 67 4.25 -20.69 -21.92
C ALA A 67 3.89 -19.26 -21.55
N THR A 68 2.60 -19.04 -21.36
CA THR A 68 2.00 -17.72 -21.09
C THR A 68 1.21 -17.70 -19.80
N ALA A 69 1.11 -18.83 -19.11
CA ALA A 69 0.55 -18.92 -17.77
C ALA A 69 1.34 -19.92 -16.93
N VAL A 70 1.53 -19.60 -15.66
CA VAL A 70 2.02 -20.54 -14.65
C VAL A 70 0.91 -21.55 -14.41
N SER A 71 1.23 -22.83 -14.54
CA SER A 71 0.23 -23.90 -14.42
C SER A 71 0.82 -25.17 -13.82
N GLY A 72 -0.03 -25.94 -13.16
CA GLY A 72 0.29 -27.25 -12.61
C GLY A 72 -0.10 -27.35 -11.14
N THR A 73 0.68 -28.12 -10.39
CA THR A 73 0.42 -28.35 -8.96
C THR A 73 1.72 -28.25 -8.20
N ILE A 74 1.81 -27.30 -7.26
CA ILE A 74 2.87 -27.32 -6.25
C ILE A 74 2.51 -28.42 -5.27
N ARG A 75 3.46 -29.32 -5.00
CA ARG A 75 3.31 -30.37 -3.98
C ARG A 75 4.20 -30.04 -2.79
N GLU A 76 3.57 -29.73 -1.67
CA GLU A 76 4.24 -29.25 -0.46
C GLU A 76 4.23 -30.33 0.64
N PRO A 77 5.40 -30.83 1.09
CA PRO A 77 5.47 -31.57 2.33
C PRO A 77 5.38 -30.57 3.48
N LEU A 78 4.37 -30.78 4.32
CA LEU A 78 4.14 -29.99 5.52
C LEU A 78 4.81 -30.71 6.70
N ILE A 79 5.94 -30.19 7.16
CA ILE A 79 6.73 -30.78 8.25
C ILE A 79 6.33 -30.10 9.56
N LEU A 80 5.57 -30.82 10.37
CA LEU A 80 5.17 -30.37 11.71
C LEU A 80 6.16 -30.92 12.73
N PHE A 81 6.64 -30.05 13.60
CA PHE A 81 7.55 -30.43 14.66
C PHE A 81 7.12 -29.84 16.00
N LYS A 82 7.67 -30.39 17.07
CA LYS A 82 7.54 -29.88 18.42
C LYS A 82 8.89 -29.82 19.09
N PHE A 83 9.10 -28.83 19.92
CA PHE A 83 10.27 -28.73 20.78
C PHE A 83 10.20 -29.76 21.91
N LYS A 84 11.36 -30.07 22.52
CA LYS A 84 11.45 -31.00 23.65
C LYS A 84 10.54 -30.63 24.83
N ASP A 85 10.31 -29.34 25.03
CA ASP A 85 9.50 -28.76 26.10
C ASP A 85 8.11 -28.29 25.63
N THR A 86 7.72 -28.63 24.40
CA THR A 86 6.37 -28.32 23.90
C THR A 86 5.32 -29.00 24.76
N GLN A 87 4.40 -28.20 25.29
CA GLN A 87 3.29 -28.68 26.09
C GLN A 87 2.30 -29.45 25.20
N ALA A 88 1.67 -30.48 25.77
CA ALA A 88 0.59 -31.17 25.08
C ALA A 88 -0.60 -30.20 24.87
N GLY A 89 -1.13 -30.19 23.66
CA GLY A 89 -2.29 -29.36 23.29
C GLY A 89 -3.11 -30.06 22.22
N ALA A 90 -4.38 -29.69 22.09
CA ALA A 90 -5.33 -30.38 21.21
C ALA A 90 -4.90 -30.39 19.72
N LEU A 91 -4.16 -29.38 19.28
CA LEU A 91 -3.64 -29.27 17.90
C LEU A 91 -2.23 -29.86 17.74
N VAL A 92 -1.50 -30.05 18.85
CA VAL A 92 -0.17 -30.67 18.84
C VAL A 92 -0.34 -32.18 18.69
N GLY A 93 -0.10 -32.68 17.48
CA GLY A 93 -0.29 -34.09 17.10
C GLY A 93 -1.35 -34.31 16.02
N ASP A 94 -2.13 -33.29 15.66
CA ASP A 94 -3.22 -33.41 14.69
C ASP A 94 -2.82 -32.90 13.29
N THR A 95 -2.04 -33.70 12.57
CA THR A 95 -1.62 -33.36 11.20
C THR A 95 -2.80 -33.25 10.22
N ALA A 96 -3.90 -33.96 10.50
CA ALA A 96 -5.10 -33.94 9.67
C ALA A 96 -5.80 -32.58 9.74
N ALA A 97 -5.86 -31.94 10.91
CA ALA A 97 -6.42 -30.59 11.04
C ALA A 97 -5.63 -29.56 10.22
N TYR A 98 -4.30 -29.61 10.21
CA TYR A 98 -3.49 -28.72 9.37
C TYR A 98 -3.69 -28.99 7.87
N ASN A 99 -3.72 -30.26 7.46
CA ASN A 99 -4.04 -30.63 6.08
C ASN A 99 -5.41 -30.11 5.65
N SER A 100 -6.40 -30.14 6.56
CA SER A 100 -7.75 -29.65 6.28
C SER A 100 -7.80 -28.13 6.02
N VAL A 101 -6.95 -27.37 6.71
CA VAL A 101 -6.89 -25.90 6.58
C VAL A 101 -6.06 -25.47 5.38
N LEU A 102 -4.97 -26.18 5.05
CA LEU A 102 -4.06 -25.77 3.97
C LEU A 102 -4.41 -26.40 2.61
N PHE A 103 -4.79 -27.69 2.57
CA PHE A 103 -4.78 -28.48 1.34
C PHE A 103 -6.13 -29.13 0.97
N ALA A 104 -7.17 -29.03 1.81
CA ALA A 104 -8.48 -29.56 1.45
C ALA A 104 -9.07 -28.78 0.27
N SER A 105 -9.72 -29.51 -0.64
CA SER A 105 -10.47 -28.93 -1.76
C SER A 105 -11.83 -28.35 -1.35
N VAL A 106 -12.26 -28.62 -0.12
CA VAL A 106 -13.44 -28.01 0.50
C VAL A 106 -12.98 -27.35 1.80
N PRO A 107 -13.11 -26.02 1.93
CA PRO A 107 -12.71 -25.32 3.14
C PRO A 107 -13.49 -25.82 4.37
N PRO A 108 -12.83 -25.93 5.54
CA PRO A 108 -13.50 -26.33 6.76
C PRO A 108 -14.49 -25.24 7.22
N PHE A 109 -15.49 -25.63 8.02
CA PHE A 109 -16.49 -24.71 8.53
C PHE A 109 -15.85 -23.48 9.22
N GLY A 110 -16.36 -22.29 8.89
CA GLY A 110 -15.84 -21.02 9.43
C GLY A 110 -14.61 -20.47 8.70
N ARG A 111 -14.06 -21.19 7.71
CA ARG A 111 -12.97 -20.71 6.84
C ARG A 111 -13.46 -20.64 5.39
N PRO A 112 -13.46 -19.45 4.76
CA PRO A 112 -13.86 -19.32 3.36
C PRO A 112 -12.90 -20.01 2.39
N TYR A 113 -11.63 -20.13 2.76
CA TYR A 113 -10.57 -20.69 1.92
C TYR A 113 -9.66 -21.65 2.67
N THR A 114 -9.11 -22.61 1.92
CA THR A 114 -7.79 -23.18 2.18
C THR A 114 -6.76 -22.50 1.29
N VAL A 115 -5.45 -22.71 1.53
CA VAL A 115 -4.42 -22.20 0.60
C VAL A 115 -4.66 -22.75 -0.81
N ARG A 116 -5.04 -24.02 -0.91
CA ARG A 116 -5.42 -24.66 -2.17
C ARG A 116 -6.56 -23.94 -2.89
N THR A 117 -7.71 -23.78 -2.23
CA THR A 117 -8.89 -23.20 -2.91
C THR A 117 -8.70 -21.72 -3.21
N TYR A 118 -7.87 -21.01 -2.43
CA TYR A 118 -7.48 -19.64 -2.72
C TYR A 118 -6.69 -19.55 -4.04
N TYR A 119 -5.64 -20.35 -4.23
CA TYR A 119 -4.85 -20.35 -5.46
C TYR A 119 -5.60 -20.93 -6.67
N GLU A 120 -6.49 -21.89 -6.44
CA GLU A 120 -7.40 -22.38 -7.48
C GLU A 120 -8.33 -21.24 -7.96
N GLU A 121 -8.90 -20.43 -7.05
CA GLU A 121 -9.66 -19.24 -7.44
C GLU A 121 -8.80 -18.23 -8.21
N MET A 122 -7.62 -17.86 -7.69
CA MET A 122 -6.75 -16.85 -8.32
C MET A 122 -6.35 -17.20 -9.76
N SER A 123 -6.28 -18.50 -10.08
CA SER A 123 -5.80 -19.01 -11.37
C SER A 123 -6.91 -19.54 -12.29
N SER A 124 -8.19 -19.31 -11.97
CA SER A 124 -9.36 -19.79 -12.72
C SER A 124 -9.88 -18.76 -13.74
N LEU A 125 -9.14 -18.56 -14.84
CA LEU A 125 -9.47 -17.58 -15.88
C LEU A 125 -10.90 -17.72 -16.45
N GLY A 126 -11.72 -16.68 -16.27
CA GLY A 126 -13.08 -16.58 -16.84
C GLY A 126 -14.04 -17.64 -16.30
N GLY A 127 -13.79 -18.14 -15.09
CA GLY A 127 -14.52 -19.28 -14.51
C GLY A 127 -14.17 -20.63 -15.14
N GLY A 128 -13.06 -20.70 -15.89
CA GLY A 128 -12.46 -21.94 -16.36
C GLY A 128 -11.85 -22.78 -15.22
N PRO A 129 -11.34 -23.98 -15.51
CA PRO A 129 -10.66 -24.79 -14.50
C PRO A 129 -9.40 -24.06 -13.97
N PRO A 130 -9.01 -24.30 -12.71
CA PRO A 130 -7.82 -23.67 -12.14
C PRO A 130 -6.58 -24.08 -12.92
N LEU A 131 -5.76 -23.10 -13.31
CA LEU A 131 -4.47 -23.36 -13.94
C LEU A 131 -3.44 -23.86 -12.93
N GLN A 132 -3.55 -23.41 -11.67
CA GLN A 132 -2.61 -23.72 -10.61
C GLN A 132 -3.36 -24.23 -9.37
N SER A 133 -2.81 -25.28 -8.74
CA SER A 133 -3.31 -25.80 -7.47
C SER A 133 -2.14 -25.98 -6.50
N ILE A 134 -2.44 -25.92 -5.20
CA ILE A 134 -1.50 -26.24 -4.13
C ILE A 134 -2.00 -27.51 -3.44
N GLN A 135 -1.17 -28.54 -3.42
CA GLN A 135 -1.48 -29.81 -2.76
C GLN A 135 -0.38 -30.11 -1.76
N GLY A 136 -0.72 -30.79 -0.69
CA GLY A 136 0.29 -31.14 0.30
C GLY A 136 -0.13 -32.24 1.23
N GLN A 137 0.82 -32.66 2.04
CA GLN A 137 0.64 -33.69 3.06
C GLN A 137 1.47 -33.35 4.30
N GLY A 138 0.79 -33.39 5.45
CA GLY A 138 1.38 -33.25 6.78
C GLY A 138 2.12 -34.50 7.25
N PHE A 139 3.34 -34.29 7.74
CA PHE A 139 4.20 -35.28 8.39
C PHE A 139 4.64 -34.74 9.74
N GLY A 140 4.54 -35.56 10.79
CA GLY A 140 4.89 -35.17 12.16
C GLY A 140 3.80 -35.56 13.17
N PHE A 141 3.80 -35.02 14.38
CA PHE A 141 4.76 -34.03 14.92
C PHE A 141 6.09 -34.68 15.31
N PHE A 142 7.18 -34.24 14.68
CA PHE A 142 8.53 -34.70 15.05
C PHE A 142 9.05 -33.96 16.28
N THR A 143 9.50 -34.69 17.30
CA THR A 143 10.09 -34.06 18.49
C THR A 143 11.54 -33.67 18.19
N LEU A 144 11.91 -32.41 18.42
CA LEU A 144 13.28 -31.93 18.31
C LEU A 144 14.07 -32.21 19.59
N ASP A 145 15.40 -32.18 19.49
CA ASP A 145 16.30 -32.62 20.58
C ASP A 145 16.41 -31.61 21.73
N SER A 146 16.07 -30.34 21.48
CA SER A 146 16.20 -29.22 22.44
C SER A 146 14.90 -28.46 22.68
N SER A 147 14.93 -27.56 23.66
CA SER A 147 13.80 -26.68 24.00
C SER A 147 13.58 -25.58 22.96
N GLU A 148 12.40 -24.98 22.96
CA GLU A 148 12.07 -23.85 22.09
C GLU A 148 13.09 -22.72 22.19
N VAL A 149 13.46 -22.35 23.43
CA VAL A 149 14.42 -21.26 23.71
C VAL A 149 15.77 -21.47 23.04
N PHE A 150 16.20 -22.72 22.85
CA PHE A 150 17.43 -23.01 22.11
C PHE A 150 17.30 -22.59 20.64
N TYR A 151 16.25 -23.07 19.95
CA TYR A 151 16.05 -22.82 18.52
C TYR A 151 15.67 -21.37 18.23
N THR A 152 14.98 -20.69 19.15
CA THR A 152 14.64 -19.26 18.98
C THR A 152 15.83 -18.35 19.29
N GLY A 153 16.89 -18.89 19.88
CA GLY A 153 18.09 -18.15 20.27
C GLY A 153 17.96 -17.40 21.60
N GLY A 154 16.83 -17.50 22.31
CA GLY A 154 16.64 -16.82 23.58
C GLY A 154 16.60 -15.30 23.41
N THR A 155 17.22 -14.58 24.35
CA THR A 155 17.31 -13.12 24.31
C THR A 155 18.77 -12.66 24.26
N SER A 156 19.04 -11.58 23.53
CA SER A 156 20.38 -11.01 23.38
C SER A 156 20.32 -9.51 23.09
N SER A 157 21.39 -8.78 23.46
CA SER A 157 21.57 -7.38 23.07
C SER A 157 21.74 -7.20 21.57
N THR A 158 22.35 -8.16 20.87
CA THR A 158 22.44 -8.18 19.41
C THR A 158 21.05 -8.21 18.78
N CYS A 159 20.19 -9.10 19.27
CA CYS A 159 18.82 -9.23 18.77
C CYS A 159 18.01 -7.94 18.99
N ARG A 160 18.26 -7.21 20.08
CA ARG A 160 17.62 -5.91 20.33
C ARG A 160 17.90 -4.87 19.25
N GLN A 161 19.10 -4.90 18.65
CA GLN A 161 19.50 -3.94 17.63
C GLN A 161 18.84 -4.23 16.28
N SER A 162 18.59 -5.51 15.98
CA SER A 162 18.04 -5.97 14.70
C SER A 162 16.54 -6.21 14.71
N ASN A 163 15.93 -6.46 15.88
CA ASN A 163 14.51 -6.71 16.01
C ASN A 163 13.70 -5.42 15.78
N PRO A 164 12.69 -5.42 14.90
CA PRO A 164 11.91 -4.23 14.56
C PRO A 164 11.14 -3.63 15.74
N PHE A 165 10.90 -4.39 16.80
CA PHE A 165 10.27 -3.91 18.02
C PHE A 165 11.27 -3.35 19.05
N MET A 166 12.57 -3.32 18.73
CA MET A 166 13.65 -2.92 19.64
C MET A 166 13.68 -3.71 20.97
N VAL A 167 13.28 -4.99 20.91
CA VAL A 167 13.27 -5.94 22.04
C VAL A 167 14.37 -6.98 21.92
N SER A 168 14.84 -7.53 23.03
CA SER A 168 15.95 -8.50 23.04
C SER A 168 15.60 -9.90 22.53
N ASN A 169 14.33 -10.18 22.18
CA ASN A 169 13.92 -11.49 21.66
C ASN A 169 14.57 -11.74 20.30
N CYS A 170 15.18 -12.91 20.16
CA CYS A 170 15.86 -13.28 18.91
C CYS A 170 14.91 -13.91 17.89
N ASN A 171 13.81 -14.52 18.34
CA ASN A 171 12.75 -15.11 17.49
C ASN A 171 13.25 -16.02 16.35
N GLY A 172 14.45 -16.58 16.48
CA GLY A 172 15.09 -17.40 15.47
C GLY A 172 15.67 -16.65 14.25
N VAL A 173 15.56 -15.32 14.16
CA VAL A 173 15.96 -14.56 12.94
C VAL A 173 16.79 -13.29 13.22
N TRP A 174 16.78 -12.76 14.44
CA TRP A 174 17.42 -11.46 14.75
C TRP A 174 18.89 -11.56 15.16
N SER A 175 19.54 -12.71 14.93
CA SER A 175 21.00 -12.85 14.99
C SER A 175 21.45 -14.10 14.25
N ASP A 176 22.68 -14.11 13.73
CA ASP A 176 23.27 -15.25 13.03
C ASP A 176 23.23 -16.54 13.88
N LEU A 177 23.50 -16.43 15.19
CA LEU A 177 23.45 -17.57 16.10
C LEU A 177 22.02 -18.10 16.26
N ALA A 178 21.02 -17.22 16.41
CA ALA A 178 19.63 -17.63 16.51
C ALA A 178 19.14 -18.28 15.21
N PHE A 179 19.51 -17.71 14.06
CA PHE A 179 19.18 -18.23 12.75
C PHE A 179 19.82 -19.60 12.50
N ALA A 180 21.12 -19.75 12.78
CA ALA A 180 21.80 -21.03 12.68
C ALA A 180 21.15 -22.10 13.57
N ARG A 181 20.81 -21.78 14.83
CA ARG A 181 20.10 -22.72 15.72
C ARG A 181 18.74 -23.09 15.17
N MET A 182 17.94 -22.13 14.73
CA MET A 182 16.64 -22.40 14.12
C MET A 182 16.78 -23.35 12.92
N GLN A 183 17.76 -23.13 12.03
CA GLN A 183 18.02 -24.03 10.89
C GLN A 183 18.46 -25.45 11.32
N THR A 184 19.21 -25.59 12.42
CA THR A 184 19.52 -26.93 12.94
C THR A 184 18.28 -27.70 13.37
N GLY A 185 17.27 -27.00 13.94
CA GLY A 185 15.99 -27.60 14.29
C GLY A 185 15.17 -28.03 13.07
N LEU A 186 15.15 -27.23 12.01
CA LEU A 186 14.50 -27.63 10.75
C LEU A 186 15.18 -28.86 10.13
N THR A 187 16.51 -28.90 10.16
CA THR A 187 17.31 -30.04 9.69
C THR A 187 17.05 -31.30 10.53
N GLU A 188 16.88 -31.17 11.86
CA GLU A 188 16.47 -32.27 12.74
C GLU A 188 15.06 -32.80 12.39
N ALA A 189 14.10 -31.91 12.16
CA ALA A 189 12.76 -32.31 11.74
C ALA A 189 12.79 -33.09 10.42
N LEU A 190 13.59 -32.62 9.44
CA LEU A 190 13.79 -33.32 8.17
C LEU A 190 14.46 -34.68 8.36
N ARG A 191 15.47 -34.80 9.22
CA ARG A 191 16.10 -36.10 9.55
C ARG A 191 15.09 -37.10 10.12
N HIS A 192 14.18 -36.66 10.97
CA HIS A 192 13.11 -37.51 11.51
C HIS A 192 12.07 -37.88 10.45
N ALA A 193 11.77 -36.96 9.53
CA ALA A 193 10.86 -37.20 8.42
C ALA A 193 11.44 -38.13 7.36
N ASP A 194 12.76 -38.10 7.14
CA ASP A 194 13.38 -38.61 5.92
C ASP A 194 13.00 -40.07 5.62
N SER A 195 13.12 -40.98 6.59
CA SER A 195 12.77 -42.40 6.38
C SER A 195 11.27 -42.68 6.18
N LEU A 196 10.40 -41.70 6.44
CA LEU A 196 8.95 -41.85 6.42
C LEU A 196 8.30 -41.22 5.18
N VAL A 197 9.01 -40.32 4.49
CA VAL A 197 8.47 -39.51 3.41
C VAL A 197 9.05 -39.98 2.08
N ASP A 198 8.19 -40.39 1.16
CA ASP A 198 8.59 -40.53 -0.24
C ASP A 198 8.72 -39.14 -0.89
N TRP A 199 9.93 -38.59 -0.87
CA TRP A 199 10.19 -37.22 -1.32
C TRP A 199 10.05 -37.06 -2.84
N THR A 200 10.06 -38.15 -3.60
CA THR A 200 9.84 -38.12 -5.05
C THR A 200 8.46 -37.54 -5.42
N LYS A 201 7.51 -37.53 -4.48
CA LYS A 201 6.19 -36.94 -4.63
C LYS A 201 6.16 -35.41 -4.52
N PHE A 202 7.22 -34.77 -4.03
CA PHE A 202 7.26 -33.34 -3.71
C PHE A 202 8.25 -32.56 -4.58
N THR A 203 8.63 -33.15 -5.71
CA THR A 203 9.38 -32.47 -6.77
C THR A 203 8.62 -32.62 -8.07
N SER A 204 8.54 -31.53 -8.82
CA SER A 204 7.96 -31.51 -10.16
C SER A 204 9.02 -31.32 -11.25
N HIS A 205 10.28 -31.04 -10.87
CA HIS A 205 11.39 -30.85 -11.80
C HIS A 205 12.76 -30.87 -11.10
N GLY A 206 13.72 -31.58 -11.68
CA GLY A 206 15.12 -31.56 -11.24
C GLY A 206 15.36 -32.31 -9.93
N ASP A 207 16.42 -31.92 -9.23
CA ASP A 207 16.94 -32.63 -8.05
C ASP A 207 16.62 -31.93 -6.73
N THR A 208 15.76 -30.90 -6.76
CA THR A 208 15.33 -30.12 -5.60
C THR A 208 13.81 -30.24 -5.44
N LEU A 209 13.35 -30.22 -4.19
CA LEU A 209 11.92 -30.19 -3.88
C LEU A 209 11.31 -28.84 -4.29
N ASP A 210 10.00 -28.85 -4.57
CA ASP A 210 9.29 -27.66 -5.06
C ASP A 210 9.25 -26.53 -4.02
N LEU A 211 8.84 -26.85 -2.78
CA LEU A 211 8.79 -25.98 -1.61
C LEU A 211 8.50 -26.83 -0.36
N VAL A 212 9.16 -26.56 0.76
CA VAL A 212 8.86 -27.22 2.06
C VAL A 212 8.20 -26.24 3.03
N VAL A 213 7.13 -26.67 3.70
CA VAL A 213 6.43 -25.87 4.71
C VAL A 213 6.70 -26.44 6.08
N PHE A 214 7.37 -25.68 6.94
CA PHE A 214 7.55 -26.02 8.35
C PHE A 214 6.48 -25.36 9.21
N VAL A 215 5.95 -26.11 10.18
CA VAL A 215 5.01 -25.59 11.18
C VAL A 215 5.54 -25.83 12.57
N GLN A 216 5.77 -24.72 13.29
CA GLN A 216 6.15 -24.73 14.70
C GLN A 216 4.90 -24.73 15.60
N PRO A 217 4.93 -25.30 16.82
CA PRO A 217 3.72 -25.56 17.60
C PRO A 217 3.12 -24.31 18.26
N ALA A 218 3.85 -23.20 18.32
CA ALA A 218 3.43 -21.98 19.00
C ALA A 218 2.82 -20.95 18.04
N LYS A 219 2.34 -19.85 18.63
CA LYS A 219 1.93 -18.66 17.89
C LYS A 219 3.14 -17.94 17.28
N ASP A 220 2.86 -17.00 16.39
CA ASP A 220 3.90 -16.26 15.67
C ASP A 220 4.81 -15.43 16.60
N GLY A 221 6.10 -15.35 16.26
CA GLY A 221 7.06 -14.42 16.88
C GLY A 221 6.63 -12.95 16.79
N ALA A 222 5.90 -12.58 15.74
CA ALA A 222 5.33 -11.24 15.55
C ALA A 222 4.17 -10.92 16.52
N CYS A 223 3.72 -11.88 17.33
CA CYS A 223 2.72 -11.61 18.36
C CYS A 223 3.29 -10.83 19.55
N GLY A 224 2.58 -9.81 20.03
CA GLY A 224 2.74 -9.34 21.41
C GLY A 224 3.30 -7.94 21.67
N GLY A 225 3.41 -7.02 20.70
CA GLY A 225 3.63 -5.62 21.07
C GLY A 225 3.99 -4.68 19.93
N ALA A 226 3.80 -3.38 20.20
CA ALA A 226 4.22 -2.28 19.34
C ALA A 226 5.62 -1.77 19.68
N PRO A 227 6.37 -1.18 18.72
CA PRO A 227 7.63 -0.51 19.02
C PRO A 227 7.45 0.49 20.18
N GLY A 228 8.24 0.34 21.24
CA GLY A 228 8.24 1.26 22.39
C GLY A 228 7.06 1.15 23.38
N GLY A 229 6.14 0.19 23.20
CA GLY A 229 5.08 -0.07 24.17
C GLY A 229 5.57 -0.82 25.42
N ALA A 230 4.98 -0.54 26.59
CA ALA A 230 5.29 -1.23 27.86
C ALA A 230 5.01 -2.75 27.86
N SER A 231 4.44 -3.30 26.79
CA SER A 231 4.42 -4.74 26.50
C SER A 231 5.64 -5.10 25.66
N ALA A 232 6.84 -4.96 26.25
CA ALA A 232 8.02 -5.64 25.73
C ALA A 232 7.77 -7.14 25.92
N SER A 233 7.26 -7.77 24.86
CA SER A 233 6.71 -9.12 24.91
C SER A 233 7.74 -10.11 25.44
N THR A 234 7.33 -11.03 26.31
CA THR A 234 8.05 -12.29 26.54
C THR A 234 7.91 -13.25 25.34
N ASN A 235 7.39 -12.77 24.20
CA ASN A 235 7.08 -13.57 23.03
C ASN A 235 8.34 -13.82 22.21
N ASN A 236 8.98 -14.94 22.51
CA ASN A 236 10.20 -15.37 21.83
C ASN A 236 9.98 -16.64 21.02
N HIS A 237 8.80 -16.79 20.41
CA HIS A 237 8.52 -17.86 19.45
C HIS A 237 9.19 -17.56 18.10
N ILE A 238 9.33 -18.57 17.25
CA ILE A 238 9.91 -18.39 15.91
C ILE A 238 9.05 -17.42 15.09
N TRP A 239 9.70 -16.42 14.48
CA TRP A 239 9.08 -15.49 13.55
C TRP A 239 8.84 -16.17 12.19
N ALA A 240 7.62 -16.10 11.64
CA ALA A 240 7.34 -16.72 10.35
C ALA A 240 8.11 -16.02 9.21
N HIS A 241 8.74 -16.80 8.33
CA HIS A 241 9.56 -16.28 7.24
C HIS A 241 9.73 -17.32 6.12
N ARG A 242 10.23 -16.85 4.97
CA ARG A 242 10.84 -17.66 3.91
C ARG A 242 12.37 -17.58 3.98
N ALA A 243 13.08 -18.65 3.60
CA ALA A 243 14.52 -18.62 3.40
C ALA A 243 15.03 -19.89 2.66
N THR A 244 16.35 -19.97 2.48
CA THR A 244 17.08 -21.19 2.08
C THR A 244 17.71 -21.89 3.29
N LEU A 245 17.64 -23.22 3.32
CA LEU A 245 18.43 -24.07 4.23
C LEU A 245 19.92 -24.06 3.85
N ASN A 246 20.80 -23.79 4.82
CA ASN A 246 22.24 -23.79 4.61
C ASN A 246 22.98 -24.64 5.67
N PRO A 247 23.61 -25.78 5.30
CA PRO A 247 23.59 -26.37 3.95
C PRO A 247 22.21 -26.94 3.59
N PRO A 248 21.92 -27.17 2.29
CA PRO A 248 20.74 -27.92 1.87
C PRO A 248 20.66 -29.30 2.53
N PHE A 249 19.45 -29.76 2.84
CA PHE A 249 19.25 -31.11 3.37
C PHE A 249 19.19 -32.13 2.24
N ILE A 250 19.96 -33.21 2.35
CA ILE A 250 20.00 -34.30 1.38
C ILE A 250 19.08 -35.42 1.88
N THR A 251 18.06 -35.76 1.10
CA THR A 251 17.10 -36.81 1.44
C THR A 251 17.62 -38.20 1.08
N HIS A 252 16.98 -39.25 1.59
CA HIS A 252 17.23 -40.62 1.14
C HIS A 252 16.67 -40.91 -0.26
N SER A 253 15.75 -40.09 -0.77
CA SER A 253 15.06 -40.34 -2.03
C SER A 253 15.96 -39.99 -3.23
N PRO A 254 16.02 -40.85 -4.27
CA PRO A 254 16.90 -40.64 -5.40
C PRO A 254 16.47 -39.44 -6.25
N ALA A 255 17.44 -38.69 -6.75
CA ALA A 255 17.23 -37.60 -7.68
C ALA A 255 17.23 -38.08 -9.16
N PRO A 256 16.43 -37.46 -10.05
CA PRO A 256 16.40 -37.81 -11.47
C PRO A 256 17.76 -37.75 -12.19
N ALA A 257 18.62 -36.77 -11.89
CA ALA A 257 19.93 -36.66 -12.52
C ALA A 257 21.04 -37.51 -11.85
N GLY A 258 20.68 -38.32 -10.85
CA GLY A 258 21.60 -39.09 -10.02
C GLY A 258 21.91 -38.40 -8.69
N GLY A 259 22.21 -39.19 -7.66
CA GLY A 259 22.32 -38.69 -6.28
C GLY A 259 20.96 -38.68 -5.57
N SER A 260 20.77 -37.71 -4.68
CA SER A 260 19.60 -37.60 -3.79
C SER A 260 18.89 -36.28 -3.96
N LEU A 261 17.57 -36.28 -3.79
CA LEU A 261 16.77 -35.05 -3.78
C LEU A 261 17.18 -34.16 -2.61
N THR A 262 17.15 -32.86 -2.83
CA THR A 262 17.56 -31.85 -1.86
C THR A 262 16.42 -30.92 -1.44
N VAL A 263 16.38 -30.58 -0.15
CA VAL A 263 15.55 -29.50 0.39
C VAL A 263 16.40 -28.26 0.52
N VAL A 264 16.00 -27.19 -0.18
CA VAL A 264 16.68 -25.89 -0.18
C VAL A 264 15.71 -24.82 0.31
N ASP A 265 14.66 -24.56 -0.46
CA ASP A 265 13.70 -23.48 -0.19
C ASP A 265 12.64 -23.91 0.82
N TYR A 266 12.42 -23.08 1.84
CA TYR A 266 11.40 -23.35 2.85
C TYR A 266 10.67 -22.09 3.32
N ILE A 267 9.43 -22.31 3.75
CA ILE A 267 8.72 -21.37 4.61
C ILE A 267 8.55 -21.98 5.99
N ILE A 268 8.62 -21.18 7.03
CA ILE A 268 8.22 -21.57 8.38
C ILE A 268 7.09 -20.70 8.88
N GLN A 269 6.07 -21.34 9.44
CA GLN A 269 4.84 -20.71 9.89
C GLN A 269 4.52 -21.12 11.31
N SER A 270 3.77 -20.27 12.02
CA SER A 270 3.18 -20.61 13.31
C SER A 270 2.09 -21.66 13.14
N GLY A 271 1.95 -22.57 14.10
CA GLY A 271 0.95 -23.62 14.08
C GLY A 271 -0.39 -23.18 14.65
N VAL A 272 -0.42 -22.09 15.38
CA VAL A 272 -1.62 -21.51 15.97
C VAL A 272 -1.64 -20.00 15.80
N GLY A 273 -2.82 -19.41 15.75
CA GLY A 273 -3.00 -17.97 15.63
C GLY A 273 -4.46 -17.53 15.53
N GLY A 274 -5.34 -18.37 15.01
CA GLY A 274 -6.78 -18.09 14.88
C GLY A 274 -7.10 -16.77 14.19
N GLU A 275 -8.30 -16.25 14.40
CA GLU A 275 -8.77 -15.01 13.76
C GLU A 275 -7.92 -13.79 14.16
N VAL A 276 -7.42 -13.72 15.39
CA VAL A 276 -6.62 -12.57 15.85
C VAL A 276 -5.12 -12.72 15.58
N SER A 277 -4.72 -13.76 14.82
CA SER A 277 -3.33 -14.13 14.51
C SER A 277 -2.44 -14.46 15.72
N CYS A 278 -2.96 -14.39 16.94
CA CYS A 278 -2.25 -14.66 18.20
C CYS A 278 -3.05 -15.52 19.19
N ASP A 279 -4.14 -16.15 18.74
CA ASP A 279 -4.92 -17.13 19.49
C ASP A 279 -4.26 -18.51 19.43
N THR A 280 -3.89 -19.04 20.59
CA THR A 280 -3.20 -20.33 20.70
C THR A 280 -4.13 -21.54 20.63
N THR A 281 -5.45 -21.32 20.52
CA THR A 281 -6.46 -22.39 20.52
C THR A 281 -6.91 -22.80 19.11
N GLN A 282 -6.53 -22.04 18.09
CA GLN A 282 -6.94 -22.25 16.71
C GLN A 282 -5.74 -22.27 15.77
N ILE A 283 -5.81 -23.09 14.72
CA ILE A 283 -4.82 -23.12 13.63
C ILE A 283 -4.65 -21.72 13.05
N MET A 284 -3.42 -21.40 12.63
CA MET A 284 -3.06 -20.11 12.07
C MET A 284 -3.94 -19.67 10.87
N PRO A 285 -4.03 -18.35 10.61
CA PRO A 285 -4.48 -17.78 9.35
C PRO A 285 -3.81 -18.40 8.13
N ILE A 286 -4.49 -18.39 6.98
CA ILE A 286 -3.88 -18.85 5.71
C ILE A 286 -3.15 -17.72 4.97
N GLY A 287 -3.36 -16.45 5.35
CA GLY A 287 -2.88 -15.29 4.60
C GLY A 287 -1.36 -15.23 4.47
N THR A 288 -0.62 -15.45 5.55
CA THR A 288 0.85 -15.47 5.51
C THR A 288 1.36 -16.61 4.64
N VAL A 289 0.78 -17.81 4.77
CA VAL A 289 1.14 -18.95 3.90
C VAL A 289 0.90 -18.59 2.43
N ALA A 290 -0.27 -18.03 2.11
CA ALA A 290 -0.60 -17.64 0.76
C ALA A 290 0.36 -16.58 0.20
N HIS A 291 0.74 -15.59 1.00
CA HIS A 291 1.71 -14.55 0.65
C HIS A 291 3.10 -15.14 0.36
N GLU A 292 3.62 -16.01 1.24
CA GLU A 292 4.91 -16.66 1.01
C GLU A 292 4.91 -17.61 -0.20
N THR A 293 3.79 -18.27 -0.48
CA THR A 293 3.62 -19.03 -1.75
C THR A 293 3.69 -18.10 -2.97
N GLY A 294 3.29 -16.83 -2.85
CA GLY A 294 3.44 -15.82 -3.91
C GLY A 294 4.90 -15.59 -4.28
N HIS A 295 5.77 -15.51 -3.26
CA HIS A 295 7.21 -15.46 -3.45
C HIS A 295 7.81 -16.75 -4.03
N ALA A 296 7.15 -17.91 -3.88
CA ALA A 296 7.59 -19.14 -4.55
C ALA A 296 7.41 -19.07 -6.08
N PHE A 297 6.52 -18.20 -6.57
CA PHE A 297 6.42 -17.81 -7.98
C PHE A 297 7.34 -16.63 -8.35
N GLY A 298 8.11 -16.13 -7.38
CA GLY A 298 9.04 -15.03 -7.55
C GLY A 298 8.38 -13.67 -7.64
N LEU A 299 7.12 -13.51 -7.19
CA LEU A 299 6.53 -12.18 -7.03
C LEU A 299 7.28 -11.41 -5.93
N PRO A 300 7.53 -10.11 -6.10
CA PRO A 300 8.08 -9.26 -5.04
C PRO A 300 7.01 -8.83 -4.04
N ASP A 301 7.44 -8.30 -2.91
CA ASP A 301 6.60 -7.55 -1.99
C ASP A 301 6.20 -6.21 -2.63
N LEU A 302 4.95 -5.81 -2.40
CA LEU A 302 4.33 -4.59 -2.94
C LEU A 302 3.91 -3.59 -1.86
N TYR A 303 4.17 -3.90 -0.58
CA TYR A 303 4.29 -2.86 0.44
C TYR A 303 5.67 -2.21 0.34
N ASP A 304 5.83 -1.01 0.93
CA ASP A 304 7.14 -0.38 1.03
C ASP A 304 8.00 -1.10 2.06
N THR A 305 8.98 -1.87 1.59
CA THR A 305 9.94 -2.59 2.45
C THR A 305 10.86 -1.65 3.22
N GLY A 306 10.97 -0.37 2.82
CA GLY A 306 11.62 0.69 3.58
C GLY A 306 10.75 1.29 4.69
N GLY A 307 9.45 1.01 4.70
CA GLY A 307 8.49 1.38 5.75
C GLY A 307 8.16 2.87 5.86
N ASN A 308 8.31 3.62 4.76
CA ASN A 308 7.96 5.03 4.68
C ASN A 308 6.54 5.27 4.15
N THR A 309 5.96 4.30 3.44
CA THR A 309 4.56 4.28 2.97
C THR A 309 3.94 2.89 3.25
N GLU A 310 2.67 2.68 2.87
CA GLU A 310 2.02 1.37 2.93
C GLU A 310 2.08 0.63 1.56
N GLY A 311 2.76 1.22 0.56
CA GLY A 311 2.78 0.74 -0.82
C GLY A 311 1.35 0.61 -1.38
N ILE A 312 0.97 -0.57 -1.88
CA ILE A 312 -0.41 -0.79 -2.36
C ILE A 312 -1.41 -1.22 -1.26
N GLY A 313 -0.97 -1.27 0.00
CA GLY A 313 -1.81 -1.63 1.13
C GLY A 313 -2.49 -3.00 0.99
N ARG A 314 -3.73 -3.11 1.48
CA ARG A 314 -4.53 -4.35 1.47
C ARG A 314 -5.09 -4.73 0.10
N TRP A 315 -4.92 -3.88 -0.92
CA TRP A 315 -5.51 -4.09 -2.24
C TRP A 315 -4.89 -5.26 -3.03
N SER A 316 -3.80 -5.85 -2.54
CA SER A 316 -3.21 -7.09 -3.06
C SER A 316 -2.67 -7.99 -1.96
N LEU A 317 -2.71 -9.31 -2.19
CA LEU A 317 -1.99 -10.29 -1.36
C LEU A 317 -0.51 -9.96 -1.18
N MET A 318 0.16 -9.48 -2.23
CA MET A 318 1.60 -9.16 -2.18
C MET A 318 1.89 -7.80 -1.52
N GLY A 319 0.85 -7.02 -1.21
CA GLY A 319 0.93 -5.90 -0.28
C GLY A 319 0.64 -6.38 1.15
N ALA A 320 -0.24 -5.66 1.85
CA ALA A 320 -0.74 -6.03 3.17
C ALA A 320 -2.02 -6.88 3.13
N GLY A 321 -2.41 -7.40 1.96
CA GLY A 321 -3.68 -8.10 1.74
C GLY A 321 -3.79 -9.47 2.40
N ASN A 322 -2.67 -10.06 2.82
CA ASN A 322 -2.65 -11.21 3.72
C ASN A 322 -3.32 -10.92 5.09
N TYR A 323 -3.44 -9.63 5.46
CA TYR A 323 -4.12 -9.13 6.66
C TYR A 323 -5.46 -8.44 6.36
N SER A 324 -6.09 -8.68 5.20
CA SER A 324 -7.45 -8.18 4.92
C SER A 324 -8.51 -8.94 5.72
N SER A 325 -8.34 -10.25 5.82
CA SER A 325 -9.05 -11.11 6.76
C SER A 325 -8.19 -12.33 7.11
N PRO A 326 -8.29 -12.85 8.35
CA PRO A 326 -7.49 -13.99 8.81
C PRO A 326 -7.68 -15.27 7.96
N PHE A 327 -8.88 -15.49 7.42
CA PHE A 327 -9.21 -16.71 6.68
C PHE A 327 -9.60 -16.45 5.22
N SER A 328 -9.53 -15.20 4.77
CA SER A 328 -9.84 -14.77 3.40
C SER A 328 -8.89 -13.63 3.00
N PRO A 329 -7.66 -13.96 2.59
CA PRO A 329 -6.70 -12.97 2.11
C PRO A 329 -7.27 -12.19 0.92
N ALA A 330 -6.80 -10.97 0.70
CA ALA A 330 -7.15 -10.23 -0.51
C ALA A 330 -6.70 -11.02 -1.75
N ARG A 331 -7.42 -10.85 -2.86
CA ARG A 331 -6.97 -11.26 -4.19
C ARG A 331 -5.64 -10.55 -4.53
N MET A 332 -4.79 -11.20 -5.33
CA MET A 332 -3.65 -10.54 -5.95
C MET A 332 -4.12 -9.46 -6.93
N ASP A 333 -3.42 -8.34 -7.00
CA ASP A 333 -3.68 -7.27 -7.98
C ASP A 333 -3.50 -7.73 -9.43
N ALA A 334 -4.09 -6.98 -10.37
CA ALA A 334 -3.95 -7.23 -11.81
C ALA A 334 -2.51 -7.35 -12.28
N TRP A 335 -1.59 -6.55 -11.74
CA TRP A 335 -0.20 -6.61 -12.18
C TRP A 335 0.40 -7.96 -11.78
N SER A 336 0.31 -8.37 -10.52
CA SER A 336 0.78 -9.66 -10.02
C SER A 336 0.18 -10.84 -10.81
N LEU A 337 -1.14 -10.86 -11.01
CA LEU A 337 -1.81 -11.89 -11.80
C LEU A 337 -1.35 -11.86 -13.27
N SER A 338 -1.06 -10.68 -13.82
CA SER A 338 -0.52 -10.54 -15.18
C SER A 338 0.89 -11.07 -15.31
N GLN A 339 1.70 -11.12 -14.25
CA GLN A 339 3.03 -11.74 -14.29
C GLN A 339 2.94 -13.27 -14.36
N LEU A 340 1.92 -13.83 -13.71
CA LEU A 340 1.65 -15.28 -13.66
C LEU A 340 0.80 -15.78 -14.83
N GLY A 341 0.16 -14.88 -15.59
CA GLY A 341 -0.77 -15.23 -16.66
C GLY A 341 -2.10 -15.76 -16.15
N TRP A 342 -2.51 -15.30 -14.98
CA TRP A 342 -3.79 -15.63 -14.34
C TRP A 342 -4.81 -14.50 -14.49
N VAL A 343 -4.54 -13.56 -15.38
CA VAL A 343 -5.50 -12.52 -15.81
C VAL A 343 -5.37 -12.30 -17.32
N THR A 344 -6.50 -12.01 -17.95
CA THR A 344 -6.57 -11.49 -19.32
C THR A 344 -6.20 -10.01 -19.30
N VAL A 345 -5.16 -9.63 -20.04
CA VAL A 345 -4.77 -8.23 -20.20
C VAL A 345 -5.36 -7.72 -21.51
N ALA A 346 -6.31 -6.79 -21.42
CA ALA A 346 -7.01 -6.25 -22.58
C ALA A 346 -6.57 -4.79 -22.86
N PRO A 347 -5.95 -4.49 -24.02
CA PRO A 347 -5.50 -3.14 -24.32
C PRO A 347 -6.68 -2.24 -24.67
N LEU A 348 -6.65 -1.00 -24.17
CA LEU A 348 -7.56 0.06 -24.59
C LEU A 348 -6.79 1.04 -25.48
N ALA A 349 -7.01 0.91 -26.79
CA ALA A 349 -6.34 1.73 -27.79
C ALA A 349 -7.26 2.76 -28.46
N ALA A 350 -8.57 2.70 -28.23
CA ALA A 350 -9.56 3.57 -28.83
C ALA A 350 -10.28 4.40 -27.76
N ALA A 351 -10.59 5.65 -28.08
CA ALA A 351 -11.51 6.42 -27.26
C ALA A 351 -12.92 5.80 -27.35
N GLY A 352 -13.64 5.77 -26.24
CA GLY A 352 -14.97 5.17 -26.19
C GLY A 352 -15.45 4.82 -24.79
N ALA A 353 -16.70 4.39 -24.71
CA ALA A 353 -17.29 3.88 -23.48
C ALA A 353 -16.99 2.38 -23.32
N TYR A 354 -16.53 1.99 -22.13
CA TYR A 354 -16.18 0.63 -21.78
C TYR A 354 -17.00 0.16 -20.59
N VAL A 355 -17.34 -1.12 -20.57
CA VAL A 355 -18.05 -1.78 -19.47
C VAL A 355 -17.38 -3.13 -19.20
N PHE A 356 -17.09 -3.43 -17.94
CA PHE A 356 -16.49 -4.70 -17.56
C PHE A 356 -16.91 -5.19 -16.17
N ARG A 357 -16.99 -6.52 -16.02
CA ARG A 357 -17.52 -7.19 -14.83
C ARG A 357 -16.47 -7.22 -13.70
N PRO A 358 -16.89 -7.53 -12.46
CA PRO A 358 -15.96 -7.65 -11.33
C PRO A 358 -14.77 -8.55 -11.67
N ALA A 359 -13.58 -8.15 -11.26
CA ALA A 359 -12.32 -8.77 -11.60
C ALA A 359 -12.25 -10.24 -11.18
N PRO A 360 -12.78 -10.68 -10.01
CA PRO A 360 -12.88 -12.10 -9.66
C PRO A 360 -13.79 -12.95 -10.58
N MET A 361 -14.58 -12.32 -11.46
CA MET A 361 -15.52 -13.00 -12.38
C MET A 361 -15.20 -12.77 -13.86
N SER A 362 -14.56 -11.67 -14.22
CA SER A 362 -14.15 -11.37 -15.60
C SER A 362 -12.70 -11.76 -15.89
N ASP A 363 -11.86 -11.84 -14.85
CA ASP A 363 -10.40 -11.93 -14.91
C ASP A 363 -9.80 -11.05 -16.01
N THR A 364 -10.37 -9.86 -16.22
CA THR A 364 -9.92 -8.91 -17.24
C THR A 364 -9.37 -7.68 -16.54
N ALA A 365 -8.10 -7.39 -16.78
CA ALA A 365 -7.49 -6.11 -16.46
C ALA A 365 -7.38 -5.30 -17.76
N PHE A 366 -7.94 -4.10 -17.77
CA PHE A 366 -7.75 -3.20 -18.91
C PHE A 366 -6.40 -2.50 -18.79
N LEU A 367 -5.66 -2.45 -19.90
CA LEU A 367 -4.37 -1.78 -19.99
C LEU A 367 -4.49 -0.53 -20.84
N VAL A 368 -4.14 0.61 -20.25
CA VAL A 368 -4.06 1.91 -20.94
C VAL A 368 -2.59 2.31 -21.01
N ARG A 369 -2.12 2.71 -22.20
CA ARG A 369 -0.75 3.20 -22.39
C ARG A 369 -0.75 4.73 -22.49
N PRO A 370 0.26 5.39 -21.92
CA PRO A 370 0.49 6.80 -22.19
C PRO A 370 0.74 7.03 -23.69
N THR A 371 0.34 8.19 -24.19
CA THR A 371 0.69 8.68 -25.51
C THR A 371 1.84 9.68 -25.40
N GLY A 372 2.84 9.58 -26.28
CA GLY A 372 3.99 10.48 -26.27
C GLY A 372 5.23 9.86 -25.61
N ALA A 373 6.10 10.70 -25.05
CA ALA A 373 7.33 10.27 -24.43
C ALA A 373 7.06 9.44 -23.18
N ASN A 374 7.60 8.23 -23.14
CA ASN A 374 7.43 7.30 -22.02
C ASN A 374 8.74 6.53 -21.77
N PRO A 375 9.80 7.22 -21.30
CA PRO A 375 11.13 6.62 -21.15
C PRO A 375 11.22 5.57 -20.05
N ARG A 376 10.28 5.59 -19.09
CA ARG A 376 10.22 4.65 -17.95
C ARG A 376 9.34 3.44 -18.22
N GLY A 377 8.68 3.39 -19.38
CA GLY A 377 7.81 2.27 -19.78
C GLY A 377 6.55 2.17 -18.92
N GLU A 378 5.99 3.31 -18.55
CA GLU A 378 4.83 3.43 -17.68
C GLU A 378 3.53 3.04 -18.38
N TYR A 379 2.58 2.48 -17.64
CA TYR A 379 1.23 2.15 -18.11
C TYR A 379 0.25 2.03 -16.95
N PHE A 380 -1.04 1.99 -17.26
CA PHE A 380 -2.09 1.90 -16.26
C PHE A 380 -2.88 0.61 -16.40
N LEU A 381 -3.20 -0.03 -15.28
CA LEU A 381 -4.06 -1.20 -15.20
C LEU A 381 -5.34 -0.87 -14.45
N LEU A 382 -6.48 -1.21 -15.03
CA LEU A 382 -7.79 -0.96 -14.46
C LEU A 382 -8.42 -2.30 -14.02
N GLU A 383 -8.88 -2.35 -12.77
CA GLU A 383 -9.61 -3.49 -12.21
C GLU A 383 -10.92 -3.05 -11.55
N ASN A 384 -11.99 -3.80 -11.79
CA ASN A 384 -13.25 -3.62 -11.10
C ASN A 384 -13.28 -4.53 -9.85
N ARG A 385 -13.06 -4.00 -8.66
CA ARG A 385 -13.02 -4.77 -7.41
C ARG A 385 -14.34 -4.63 -6.70
N GLU A 386 -15.01 -5.74 -6.40
CA GLU A 386 -16.35 -5.75 -5.80
C GLU A 386 -16.42 -6.80 -4.69
N PRO A 387 -17.38 -6.75 -3.75
CA PRO A 387 -17.45 -7.67 -2.61
C PRO A 387 -17.90 -9.08 -3.00
N VAL A 388 -17.18 -9.73 -3.91
CA VAL A 388 -17.42 -11.05 -4.47
C VAL A 388 -16.16 -11.90 -4.28
N LEU A 389 -16.33 -13.17 -3.85
CA LEU A 389 -15.23 -14.10 -3.59
C LEU A 389 -14.18 -13.52 -2.61
N ALA A 390 -12.88 -13.63 -2.89
CA ALA A 390 -11.83 -13.16 -1.98
C ALA A 390 -11.93 -11.65 -1.66
N ASP A 391 -12.49 -10.85 -2.59
CA ASP A 391 -12.68 -9.42 -2.41
C ASP A 391 -13.82 -9.06 -1.45
N SER A 392 -14.72 -10.00 -1.11
CA SER A 392 -15.75 -9.76 -0.09
C SER A 392 -15.14 -9.38 1.27
N ALA A 393 -13.99 -9.94 1.64
CA ALA A 393 -13.29 -9.60 2.86
C ALA A 393 -12.55 -8.25 2.75
N LEU A 394 -11.90 -8.02 1.62
CA LEU A 394 -11.18 -6.78 1.31
C LEU A 394 -12.10 -5.56 1.36
N ILE A 395 -13.20 -5.57 0.60
CA ILE A 395 -14.14 -4.45 0.52
C ILE A 395 -14.78 -4.19 1.89
N ARG A 396 -15.12 -5.24 2.63
CA ARG A 396 -15.62 -5.09 4.00
C ARG A 396 -14.61 -4.36 4.88
N ASN A 397 -13.33 -4.74 4.80
CA ASN A 397 -12.30 -4.11 5.61
C ASN A 397 -12.06 -2.64 5.21
N ALA A 398 -11.97 -2.34 3.91
CA ALA A 398 -11.85 -0.98 3.41
C ALA A 398 -12.99 -0.07 3.92
N CYS A 399 -14.21 -0.61 4.03
CA CYS A 399 -15.33 0.11 4.62
C CYS A 399 -15.28 0.25 6.14
N GLN A 400 -14.71 -0.71 6.86
CA GLN A 400 -14.49 -0.59 8.31
C GLN A 400 -13.53 0.56 8.63
N VAL A 401 -12.49 0.73 7.80
CA VAL A 401 -11.53 1.84 7.89
C VAL A 401 -12.25 3.17 7.64
N TRP A 402 -12.94 3.31 6.51
CA TRP A 402 -13.59 4.56 6.14
C TRP A 402 -14.69 5.00 7.13
N TYR A 403 -15.62 4.10 7.47
CA TYR A 403 -16.73 4.43 8.35
C TYR A 403 -16.37 4.35 9.84
N GLN A 404 -15.17 3.86 10.17
CA GLN A 404 -14.70 3.61 11.54
C GLN A 404 -15.67 2.74 12.36
N GLN A 405 -16.33 1.79 11.70
CA GLN A 405 -17.37 0.93 12.28
C GLN A 405 -17.05 -0.55 12.02
N ALA A 406 -17.22 -1.40 13.04
CA ALA A 406 -16.96 -2.83 12.89
C ALA A 406 -17.90 -3.53 11.88
N ASN A 407 -19.13 -3.03 11.73
CA ASN A 407 -20.12 -3.54 10.79
C ASN A 407 -20.55 -2.40 9.86
N PRO A 408 -19.84 -2.18 8.75
CA PRO A 408 -20.14 -1.08 7.84
C PRO A 408 -21.49 -1.26 7.12
N SER A 409 -22.02 -0.16 6.60
CA SER A 409 -23.30 -0.09 5.86
C SER A 409 -23.38 -1.10 4.71
N SER A 410 -24.58 -1.58 4.39
CA SER A 410 -24.85 -2.38 3.19
C SER A 410 -24.72 -1.60 1.88
N ALA A 411 -24.55 -0.28 1.94
CA ALA A 411 -24.22 0.57 0.80
C ALA A 411 -22.70 0.65 0.51
N CYS A 412 -21.88 -0.05 1.31
CA CYS A 412 -20.47 -0.28 1.03
C CYS A 412 -20.31 -1.16 -0.20
N ASN A 413 -19.82 -0.57 -1.29
CA ASN A 413 -19.58 -1.26 -2.56
C ASN A 413 -18.14 -1.01 -2.96
N GLY A 414 -17.59 -1.89 -3.78
CA GLY A 414 -16.29 -1.65 -4.37
C GLY A 414 -16.37 -0.66 -5.52
N GLY A 415 -15.45 -0.80 -6.46
CA GLY A 415 -15.39 0.07 -7.62
C GLY A 415 -14.17 -0.18 -8.48
N LEU A 416 -13.85 0.82 -9.30
CA LEU A 416 -12.72 0.78 -10.21
C LEU A 416 -11.44 1.18 -9.47
N LEU A 417 -10.49 0.26 -9.36
CA LEU A 417 -9.11 0.59 -9.03
C LEU A 417 -8.33 0.91 -10.29
N VAL A 418 -7.43 1.89 -10.20
CA VAL A 418 -6.49 2.24 -11.26
C VAL A 418 -5.08 2.17 -10.70
N TYR A 419 -4.30 1.22 -11.22
CA TYR A 419 -2.90 1.06 -10.87
C TYR A 419 -2.02 1.77 -11.89
N HIS A 420 -1.08 2.59 -11.42
CA HIS A 420 0.00 3.15 -12.24
C HIS A 420 1.24 2.25 -12.11
N VAL A 421 1.74 1.76 -13.24
CA VAL A 421 2.86 0.81 -13.28
C VAL A 421 4.09 1.49 -13.86
N ASP A 422 5.21 1.42 -13.16
CA ASP A 422 6.51 1.89 -13.62
C ASP A 422 7.46 0.73 -13.92
N SER A 423 7.62 0.43 -15.22
CA SER A 423 8.42 -0.72 -15.66
C SER A 423 9.91 -0.58 -15.33
N GLN A 424 10.44 0.64 -15.27
CA GLN A 424 11.84 0.89 -14.93
C GLN A 424 12.09 0.59 -13.45
N GLN A 425 11.23 1.06 -12.56
CA GLN A 425 11.32 0.80 -11.11
C GLN A 425 11.23 -0.71 -10.83
N ILE A 426 10.29 -1.40 -11.46
CA ILE A 426 10.16 -2.87 -11.36
C ILE A 426 11.42 -3.58 -11.86
N ALA A 427 12.04 -3.12 -12.94
CA ALA A 427 13.24 -3.76 -13.48
C ALA A 427 14.46 -3.58 -12.56
N LEU A 428 14.53 -2.48 -11.81
CA LEU A 428 15.62 -2.18 -10.89
C LEU A 428 15.47 -2.85 -9.52
N HIS A 429 14.24 -3.01 -9.04
CA HIS A 429 13.99 -3.38 -7.63
C HIS A 429 13.04 -4.57 -7.45
N GLY A 430 12.47 -5.09 -8.53
CA GLY A 430 11.53 -6.20 -8.48
C GLY A 430 12.20 -7.55 -8.58
N PHE A 431 11.86 -8.28 -9.64
CA PHE A 431 12.22 -9.67 -9.82
C PHE A 431 13.72 -9.91 -9.70
N ASP A 432 14.11 -10.75 -8.74
CA ASP A 432 15.50 -11.18 -8.51
C ASP A 432 16.46 -10.06 -8.07
N GLN A 433 15.90 -8.93 -7.61
CA GLN A 433 16.65 -7.79 -7.10
C GLN A 433 16.54 -7.70 -5.57
N ASP A 434 16.36 -6.50 -5.05
CA ASP A 434 16.37 -6.16 -3.62
C ASP A 434 14.98 -6.11 -2.98
N ASN A 435 13.93 -6.46 -3.73
CA ASN A 435 12.54 -6.50 -3.27
C ASN A 435 12.01 -5.13 -2.78
N SER A 436 12.47 -4.05 -3.39
CA SER A 436 12.11 -2.68 -3.01
C SER A 436 11.24 -1.96 -4.06
N VAL A 437 10.36 -2.72 -4.74
CA VAL A 437 9.53 -2.26 -5.87
C VAL A 437 8.77 -0.97 -5.55
N ASN A 438 8.19 -0.90 -4.35
CA ASN A 438 7.39 0.23 -3.90
C ASN A 438 8.09 1.04 -2.80
N ALA A 439 9.42 1.00 -2.76
CA ALA A 439 10.19 1.84 -1.85
C ALA A 439 10.67 3.13 -2.53
N GLY A 440 10.65 4.23 -1.78
CA GLY A 440 11.14 5.53 -2.24
C GLY A 440 10.09 6.37 -2.96
N ALA A 441 10.53 7.41 -3.66
CA ALA A 441 9.64 8.41 -4.24
C ALA A 441 8.87 7.94 -5.50
N ILE A 442 9.31 6.83 -6.12
CA ILE A 442 8.66 6.23 -7.28
C ILE A 442 8.34 4.79 -6.92
N HIS A 443 7.07 4.43 -6.96
CA HIS A 443 6.61 3.06 -6.79
C HIS A 443 6.53 2.35 -8.15
N GLY A 444 6.91 1.08 -8.18
CA GLY A 444 6.80 0.23 -9.36
C GLY A 444 5.34 -0.12 -9.67
N LEU A 445 4.51 -0.22 -8.64
CA LEU A 445 3.07 -0.33 -8.73
C LEU A 445 2.42 0.59 -7.69
N GLU A 446 1.74 1.63 -8.18
CA GLU A 446 1.05 2.63 -7.36
C GLU A 446 -0.47 2.49 -7.53
N LEU A 447 -1.24 2.70 -6.45
CA LEU A 447 -2.69 2.76 -6.54
C LEU A 447 -3.14 4.22 -6.53
N LEU A 448 -3.77 4.67 -7.62
CA LEU A 448 -4.30 6.03 -7.70
C LEU A 448 -5.58 6.16 -6.85
N GLN A 449 -5.42 6.58 -5.60
CA GLN A 449 -6.49 6.69 -4.60
C GLN A 449 -7.54 7.74 -4.99
N ALA A 450 -8.75 7.31 -5.38
CA ALA A 450 -9.77 8.18 -5.99
C ALA A 450 -10.19 9.39 -5.14
N ASP A 451 -10.09 9.30 -3.82
CA ASP A 451 -10.41 10.39 -2.89
C ASP A 451 -9.31 11.47 -2.76
N GLY A 452 -8.14 11.23 -3.35
CA GLY A 452 -7.01 12.16 -3.35
C GLY A 452 -6.39 12.38 -1.98
N ARG A 453 -6.61 11.48 -1.01
CA ARG A 453 -6.16 11.67 0.38
C ARG A 453 -4.75 11.20 0.66
N GLY A 454 -4.17 10.36 -0.22
CA GLY A 454 -2.79 9.89 -0.10
C GLY A 454 -2.55 9.06 1.16
N ASN A 455 -3.54 8.28 1.61
CA ASN A 455 -3.42 7.46 2.83
C ASN A 455 -2.41 6.32 2.67
N LEU A 456 -2.26 5.76 1.47
CA LEU A 456 -1.27 4.72 1.19
C LEU A 456 0.16 5.30 1.15
N ASP A 457 0.31 6.53 0.66
CA ASP A 457 1.58 7.26 0.60
C ASP A 457 1.97 7.91 1.94
N ALA A 458 1.03 8.00 2.88
CA ALA A 458 1.27 8.63 4.16
C ALA A 458 2.17 7.75 5.04
N ASN A 459 3.08 8.40 5.76
CA ASN A 459 4.04 7.69 6.60
C ASN A 459 3.36 6.99 7.79
N PRO A 460 3.40 5.65 7.88
CA PRO A 460 2.71 4.87 8.91
C PRO A 460 3.27 5.09 10.32
N ASN A 461 4.47 5.68 10.43
CA ASN A 461 5.13 5.97 11.70
C ASN A 461 4.66 7.30 12.32
N VAL A 462 3.91 8.13 11.59
CA VAL A 462 3.38 9.40 12.12
C VAL A 462 2.24 9.11 13.11
N THR A 463 2.36 9.69 14.31
CA THR A 463 1.34 9.53 15.37
C THR A 463 0.49 10.79 15.53
N GLY A 464 -0.73 10.64 16.05
CA GLY A 464 -1.66 11.76 16.26
C GLY A 464 -2.57 12.06 15.06
N CYS A 465 -2.49 11.26 14.00
CA CYS A 465 -3.39 11.27 12.84
C CYS A 465 -4.34 10.06 12.93
N THR A 466 -5.57 10.20 12.45
CA THR A 466 -6.56 9.10 12.38
C THR A 466 -7.11 9.00 10.97
N ALA A 467 -6.79 7.90 10.29
CA ALA A 467 -7.41 7.52 9.03
C ALA A 467 -8.95 7.45 9.14
N PRO A 468 -9.70 7.78 8.08
CA PRO A 468 -9.23 8.00 6.71
C PRO A 468 -8.87 9.47 6.41
N ALA A 469 -8.60 10.33 7.40
CA ALA A 469 -8.30 11.75 7.11
C ALA A 469 -7.06 11.89 6.20
N ALA A 470 -7.04 12.91 5.34
CA ALA A 470 -5.97 13.10 4.35
C ALA A 470 -4.59 13.17 5.00
N GLY A 471 -3.62 12.46 4.42
CA GLY A 471 -2.26 12.32 4.95
C GLY A 471 -2.13 11.49 6.23
N CYS A 472 -3.22 10.86 6.72
CA CYS A 472 -3.15 9.88 7.80
C CYS A 472 -3.00 8.48 7.21
N SER A 473 -1.91 7.78 7.52
CA SER A 473 -1.68 6.45 6.97
C SER A 473 -2.78 5.43 7.30
N ASP A 474 -3.20 4.69 6.29
CA ASP A 474 -3.93 3.43 6.40
C ASP A 474 -3.53 2.48 5.27
N ARG A 475 -4.08 1.26 5.32
CA ARG A 475 -3.79 0.20 4.34
C ARG A 475 -4.81 0.11 3.24
N GLY A 476 -5.47 1.22 2.95
CA GLY A 476 -6.54 1.31 1.98
C GLY A 476 -7.91 1.36 2.64
N ASP A 477 -8.78 2.11 2.01
CA ASP A 477 -10.13 2.39 2.45
C ASP A 477 -11.08 2.54 1.25
N ILE A 478 -12.39 2.55 1.50
CA ILE A 478 -13.37 2.53 0.40
C ILE A 478 -13.50 3.88 -0.37
N GLY A 479 -12.71 4.89 0.00
CA GLY A 479 -12.45 6.09 -0.78
C GLY A 479 -11.44 5.87 -1.92
N ASP A 480 -10.63 4.82 -1.88
CA ASP A 480 -9.63 4.52 -2.92
C ASP A 480 -10.22 4.14 -4.28
N PRO A 481 -11.28 3.30 -4.38
CA PRO A 481 -11.87 2.95 -5.67
C PRO A 481 -12.69 4.09 -6.26
N TYR A 482 -12.72 4.21 -7.58
CA TYR A 482 -13.62 5.12 -8.30
C TYR A 482 -15.02 4.49 -8.52
N PRO A 483 -16.12 5.26 -8.42
CA PRO A 483 -16.15 6.64 -7.95
C PRO A 483 -16.08 6.76 -6.43
N GLY A 484 -16.16 5.64 -5.72
CA GLY A 484 -15.97 5.55 -4.28
C GLY A 484 -16.98 6.36 -3.48
N THR A 485 -16.66 6.57 -2.21
CA THR A 485 -17.47 7.36 -1.27
C THR A 485 -17.38 8.87 -1.51
N THR A 486 -16.37 9.33 -2.24
CA THR A 486 -16.19 10.75 -2.59
C THR A 486 -16.87 11.15 -3.89
N GLY A 487 -17.35 10.18 -4.68
CA GLY A 487 -18.02 10.44 -5.95
C GLY A 487 -17.09 10.95 -7.04
N ASN A 488 -15.78 10.66 -6.96
CA ASN A 488 -14.84 11.05 -7.99
C ASN A 488 -15.07 10.24 -9.27
N THR A 489 -15.54 10.87 -10.33
CA THR A 489 -15.89 10.16 -11.57
C THR A 489 -14.86 10.33 -12.68
N THR A 490 -13.71 10.96 -12.39
CA THR A 490 -12.71 11.33 -13.40
C THR A 490 -11.29 11.16 -12.88
N LEU A 491 -10.45 10.56 -13.72
CA LEU A 491 -9.00 10.55 -13.61
C LEU A 491 -8.42 11.22 -14.86
N ALA A 492 -7.69 12.31 -14.66
CA ALA A 492 -7.07 13.11 -15.71
C ALA A 492 -5.86 13.85 -15.12
N PHE A 493 -5.03 14.48 -15.96
CA PHE A 493 -3.83 15.17 -15.43
C PHE A 493 -4.23 16.35 -14.50
N SER A 494 -5.44 16.87 -14.68
CA SER A 494 -5.97 18.02 -13.93
C SER A 494 -6.71 17.63 -12.64
N THR A 495 -6.85 16.33 -12.33
CA THR A 495 -7.55 15.86 -11.12
C THR A 495 -6.57 15.57 -9.99
N THR A 496 -7.11 15.39 -8.79
CA THR A 496 -6.38 14.82 -7.64
C THR A 496 -7.10 13.53 -7.23
N PRO A 497 -6.48 12.35 -7.37
CA PRO A 497 -5.14 12.13 -7.92
C PRO A 497 -5.12 12.37 -9.45
N SER A 498 -3.93 12.57 -9.99
CA SER A 498 -3.72 12.76 -11.43
C SER A 498 -3.17 11.49 -12.06
N ASP A 499 -3.32 11.34 -13.37
CA ASP A 499 -2.67 10.28 -14.17
C ASP A 499 -1.30 10.71 -14.73
N THR A 500 -0.69 11.74 -14.16
CA THR A 500 0.63 12.21 -14.57
C THR A 500 1.67 11.10 -14.39
N LEU A 501 2.58 10.98 -15.36
CA LEU A 501 3.71 10.05 -15.30
C LEU A 501 4.72 10.50 -14.25
N ASN A 502 5.58 9.58 -13.80
CA ASN A 502 6.65 9.81 -12.83
C ASN A 502 7.72 10.78 -13.34
N THR A 503 7.78 11.04 -14.65
CA THR A 503 8.60 12.11 -15.23
C THR A 503 7.95 13.51 -15.13
N GLY A 504 6.72 13.60 -14.64
CA GLY A 504 5.89 14.82 -14.65
C GLY A 504 5.15 15.07 -15.98
N ALA A 505 5.32 14.19 -16.96
CA ALA A 505 4.65 14.30 -18.26
C ALA A 505 3.19 13.82 -18.18
N CYS A 506 2.30 14.36 -19.01
CA CYS A 506 0.91 13.90 -19.07
C CYS A 506 0.80 12.55 -19.77
N SER A 507 -0.12 11.72 -19.27
CA SER A 507 -0.46 10.42 -19.86
C SER A 507 -0.98 10.55 -21.30
N GLY A 508 -1.61 11.69 -21.64
CA GLY A 508 -2.27 11.93 -22.93
C GLY A 508 -3.60 11.19 -23.11
N PHE A 509 -4.14 10.62 -22.04
CA PHE A 509 -5.52 10.14 -21.97
C PHE A 509 -6.21 10.72 -20.74
N ARG A 510 -7.53 10.53 -20.65
CA ARG A 510 -8.28 10.63 -19.41
C ARG A 510 -9.30 9.51 -19.33
N ILE A 511 -9.70 9.17 -18.12
CA ILE A 511 -10.80 8.27 -17.83
C ILE A 511 -11.88 9.08 -17.13
N ASP A 512 -13.05 9.22 -17.73
CA ASP A 512 -14.15 10.00 -17.15
C ASP A 512 -15.47 9.21 -17.12
N THR A 513 -16.50 9.82 -16.53
CA THR A 513 -17.84 9.22 -16.42
C THR A 513 -17.81 7.85 -15.72
N ILE A 514 -16.89 7.68 -14.75
CA ILE A 514 -16.73 6.42 -14.02
C ILE A 514 -17.98 6.19 -13.17
N SER A 515 -18.64 5.05 -13.36
CA SER A 515 -19.91 4.77 -12.69
C SER A 515 -20.19 3.27 -12.55
N GLN A 516 -20.87 2.93 -11.45
CA GLN A 516 -21.40 1.60 -11.22
C GLN A 516 -22.63 1.35 -12.10
N VAL A 517 -22.60 0.32 -12.95
CA VAL A 517 -23.76 -0.03 -13.80
C VAL A 517 -24.82 -0.79 -13.01
N ALA A 518 -24.38 -1.70 -12.15
CA ALA A 518 -25.23 -2.45 -11.23
C ALA A 518 -24.48 -2.67 -9.92
N LEU A 519 -25.21 -2.66 -8.80
CA LEU A 519 -24.65 -2.85 -7.46
C LEU A 519 -23.75 -4.11 -7.39
N ASN A 520 -22.51 -3.96 -6.89
CA ASN A 520 -21.52 -5.04 -6.77
C ASN A 520 -21.28 -5.78 -8.09
N GLY A 521 -21.19 -5.04 -9.19
CA GLY A 521 -21.42 -5.53 -10.53
C GLY A 521 -20.53 -4.84 -11.56
N PRO A 522 -20.96 -4.77 -12.83
CA PRO A 522 -20.14 -4.14 -13.87
C PRO A 522 -19.91 -2.65 -13.63
N MET A 523 -18.69 -2.21 -13.92
CA MET A 523 -18.28 -0.80 -13.94
C MET A 523 -18.28 -0.27 -15.36
N ARG A 524 -18.61 1.01 -15.51
CA ARG A 524 -18.53 1.77 -16.76
C ARG A 524 -17.57 2.94 -16.61
N PHE A 525 -16.85 3.25 -17.68
CA PHE A 525 -16.10 4.51 -17.83
C PHE A 525 -16.01 4.90 -19.32
N VAL A 526 -15.53 6.10 -19.60
CA VAL A 526 -15.19 6.57 -20.94
C VAL A 526 -13.69 6.87 -20.98
N LEU A 527 -12.98 6.24 -21.91
CA LEU A 527 -11.61 6.59 -22.24
C LEU A 527 -11.63 7.66 -23.33
N ALA A 528 -10.88 8.73 -23.15
CA ALA A 528 -10.73 9.77 -24.15
C ALA A 528 -9.28 10.23 -24.26
N ALA A 529 -8.90 10.72 -25.44
CA ALA A 529 -7.62 11.40 -25.59
C ALA A 529 -7.64 12.73 -24.82
N GLU A 530 -6.50 13.08 -24.24
CA GLU A 530 -6.29 14.33 -23.52
C GLU A 530 -5.00 15.00 -24.02
N THR A 531 -4.95 16.33 -24.00
CA THR A 531 -3.82 17.08 -24.57
C THR A 531 -2.56 16.88 -23.75
N SER A 532 -1.45 16.49 -24.38
CA SER A 532 -0.14 16.39 -23.72
C SER A 532 0.65 17.71 -23.68
N ALA A 533 0.02 18.84 -24.01
CA ALA A 533 0.69 20.15 -24.05
C ALA A 533 0.76 20.79 -22.65
N LEU A 534 1.88 21.47 -22.35
CA LEU A 534 2.09 22.19 -21.08
C LEU A 534 0.86 23.04 -20.71
N THR A 535 0.31 22.81 -19.52
CA THR A 535 -0.89 23.49 -19.06
C THR A 535 -0.82 23.84 -17.58
N VAL A 536 -1.43 24.97 -17.19
CA VAL A 536 -1.58 25.33 -15.78
C VAL A 536 -2.76 24.55 -15.20
N THR A 537 -2.56 23.80 -14.12
CA THR A 537 -3.63 23.02 -13.47
C THR A 537 -4.32 23.79 -12.34
N THR A 538 -3.65 24.75 -11.70
CA THR A 538 -4.26 25.59 -10.65
C THR A 538 -5.50 26.32 -11.14
N ALA A 539 -6.61 26.20 -10.40
CA ALA A 539 -7.85 26.90 -10.71
C ALA A 539 -7.64 28.42 -10.84
N PRO A 540 -8.39 29.13 -11.71
CA PRO A 540 -8.16 30.55 -11.96
C PRO A 540 -8.42 31.42 -10.72
N GLN A 541 -9.25 30.96 -9.78
CA GLN A 541 -9.54 31.63 -8.52
C GLN A 541 -8.70 30.98 -7.42
N LEU A 542 -7.75 31.72 -6.86
CA LEU A 542 -6.92 31.26 -5.76
C LEU A 542 -7.66 31.34 -4.41
N PRO A 543 -7.28 30.53 -3.40
CA PRO A 543 -7.83 30.64 -2.05
C PRO A 543 -7.76 32.09 -1.55
N ALA A 544 -8.83 32.58 -0.94
CA ALA A 544 -8.91 33.97 -0.50
C ALA A 544 -7.85 34.27 0.58
N GLY A 545 -7.17 35.41 0.43
CA GLY A 545 -6.25 35.94 1.42
C GLY A 545 -6.93 36.86 2.43
N GLN A 546 -6.22 37.15 3.51
CA GLN A 546 -6.63 38.17 4.48
C GLN A 546 -5.55 39.26 4.58
N TRP A 547 -5.99 40.51 4.67
CA TRP A 547 -5.07 41.65 4.79
C TRP A 547 -4.18 41.52 6.03
N GLY A 548 -2.87 41.62 5.86
CA GLY A 548 -1.85 41.57 6.91
C GLY A 548 -1.54 40.16 7.41
N TYR A 549 -2.28 39.15 6.97
CA TYR A 549 -2.07 37.77 7.36
C TYR A 549 -1.11 37.09 6.39
N SER A 550 -0.31 36.15 6.89
CA SER A 550 0.50 35.30 6.04
C SER A 550 -0.38 34.56 5.02
N TYR A 551 0.07 34.60 3.78
CA TYR A 551 -0.55 33.94 2.64
C TYR A 551 0.50 33.06 1.96
N SER A 552 0.09 31.87 1.54
CA SER A 552 0.88 30.96 0.72
C SER A 552 -0.07 30.14 -0.15
N ALA A 553 0.13 30.21 -1.47
CA ALA A 553 -0.56 29.37 -2.43
C ALA A 553 0.46 28.86 -3.45
N VAL A 554 0.36 27.58 -3.81
CA VAL A 554 1.21 26.96 -4.82
C VAL A 554 0.47 26.92 -6.16
N LEU A 555 1.11 27.42 -7.21
CA LEU A 555 0.69 27.28 -8.58
C LEU A 555 1.28 26.00 -9.16
N ASN A 556 0.43 25.20 -9.78
CA ASN A 556 0.74 23.90 -10.34
C ASN A 556 0.50 23.93 -11.85
N ALA A 557 1.37 23.22 -12.56
CA ALA A 557 1.27 22.95 -13.98
C ALA A 557 1.48 21.47 -14.19
N ALA A 558 1.03 20.98 -15.33
CA ALA A 558 1.22 19.61 -15.76
C ALA A 558 1.54 19.60 -17.25
N CYS A 559 2.01 18.43 -17.71
CA CYS A 559 2.49 18.18 -19.06
C CYS A 559 3.81 18.91 -19.38
N GLY A 560 4.51 18.50 -20.45
CA GLY A 560 5.83 19.05 -20.80
C GLY A 560 7.01 18.33 -20.13
N GLY A 561 8.16 19.01 -20.01
CA GLY A 561 9.46 18.51 -19.54
C GLY A 561 9.66 18.45 -18.01
N GLY A 562 8.62 18.65 -17.22
CA GLY A 562 8.60 18.42 -15.76
C GLY A 562 9.28 19.47 -14.87
N SER A 563 10.19 20.30 -15.40
CA SER A 563 10.80 21.41 -14.64
C SER A 563 10.12 22.73 -14.96
N TYR A 564 9.22 23.19 -14.08
CA TYR A 564 8.41 24.38 -14.31
C TYR A 564 9.02 25.65 -13.68
N SER A 565 9.08 26.71 -14.48
CA SER A 565 9.46 28.06 -14.02
C SER A 565 8.31 29.04 -14.22
N TRP A 566 7.92 29.73 -13.16
CA TRP A 566 6.77 30.63 -13.12
C TRP A 566 7.17 32.10 -13.09
N VAL A 567 6.44 32.92 -13.84
CA VAL A 567 6.54 34.38 -13.78
C VAL A 567 5.15 35.02 -13.86
N ILE A 568 5.04 36.23 -13.31
CA ILE A 568 3.89 37.11 -13.56
C ILE A 568 4.22 37.94 -14.78
N GLU A 569 3.44 37.80 -15.85
CA GLU A 569 3.66 38.53 -17.11
C GLU A 569 2.98 39.90 -17.10
N SER A 570 1.76 39.97 -16.56
CA SER A 570 0.95 41.19 -16.51
C SER A 570 0.02 41.23 -15.29
N GLY A 571 -0.43 42.44 -14.96
CA GLY A 571 -1.15 42.69 -13.71
C GLY A 571 -0.22 42.65 -12.50
N ALA A 572 -0.81 42.65 -11.31
CA ALA A 572 -0.06 42.56 -10.06
C ALA A 572 -0.82 41.67 -9.06
N PRO A 573 -0.12 40.80 -8.32
CA PRO A 573 -0.71 40.12 -7.18
C PRO A 573 -0.94 41.16 -6.07
N PRO A 574 -1.62 40.80 -4.95
CA PRO A 574 -1.78 41.71 -3.84
C PRO A 574 -0.42 42.28 -3.38
N PRO A 575 -0.29 43.60 -3.15
CA PRO A 575 0.93 44.19 -2.61
C PRO A 575 1.38 43.44 -1.36
N GLY A 576 2.68 43.23 -1.18
CA GLY A 576 3.22 42.44 -0.07
C GLY A 576 3.23 40.93 -0.29
N THR A 577 2.81 40.46 -1.47
CA THR A 577 3.00 39.08 -1.94
C THR A 577 3.93 39.02 -3.15
N THR A 578 4.63 37.89 -3.31
CA THR A 578 5.56 37.63 -4.41
C THR A 578 5.38 36.20 -4.91
N LEU A 579 5.47 36.00 -6.22
CA LEU A 579 5.52 34.68 -6.85
C LEU A 579 6.98 34.24 -7.00
N SER A 580 7.35 33.10 -6.43
CA SER A 580 8.65 32.49 -6.68
C SER A 580 8.69 31.78 -8.03
N LEU A 581 9.89 31.54 -8.58
CA LEU A 581 10.07 30.74 -9.80
C LEU A 581 9.53 29.32 -9.65
N ALA A 582 9.47 28.79 -8.43
CA ALA A 582 8.88 27.49 -8.11
C ALA A 582 7.34 27.50 -8.03
N GLY A 583 6.69 28.63 -8.38
CA GLY A 583 5.24 28.73 -8.41
C GLY A 583 4.59 29.05 -7.07
N VAL A 584 5.35 29.43 -6.03
CA VAL A 584 4.76 29.74 -4.72
C VAL A 584 4.45 31.24 -4.62
N LEU A 585 3.17 31.60 -4.63
CA LEU A 585 2.69 32.94 -4.30
C LEU A 585 2.58 33.07 -2.79
N SER A 586 3.49 33.84 -2.18
CA SER A 586 3.55 33.98 -0.73
C SER A 586 3.86 35.40 -0.27
N GLY A 587 3.52 35.70 0.98
CA GLY A 587 3.77 36.99 1.62
C GLY A 587 2.64 37.38 2.56
N ALA A 588 2.49 38.67 2.83
CA ALA A 588 1.36 39.20 3.58
C ALA A 588 0.70 40.29 2.74
N PRO A 589 -0.52 40.05 2.18
CA PRO A 589 -1.24 41.07 1.43
C PRO A 589 -1.36 42.36 2.23
N ALA A 590 -1.05 43.51 1.65
CA ALA A 590 -1.01 44.80 2.33
C ALA A 590 -2.27 45.64 2.11
N ASP A 591 -3.23 45.17 1.31
CA ASP A 591 -4.54 45.82 1.13
C ASP A 591 -5.61 44.80 0.67
N THR A 592 -6.87 45.13 0.94
CA THR A 592 -8.04 44.38 0.50
C THR A 592 -8.34 44.61 -0.98
N GLY A 593 -9.04 43.67 -1.63
CA GLY A 593 -9.42 43.83 -3.03
C GLY A 593 -9.51 42.52 -3.78
N THR A 594 -9.81 42.61 -5.07
CA THR A 594 -9.73 41.47 -6.00
C THR A 594 -8.65 41.78 -7.02
N TYR A 595 -7.57 41.01 -6.97
CA TYR A 595 -6.38 41.22 -7.80
C TYR A 595 -6.40 40.21 -8.94
N SER A 596 -6.30 40.69 -10.18
CA SER A 596 -6.18 39.83 -11.36
C SER A 596 -4.80 40.03 -11.98
N PHE A 597 -4.12 38.93 -12.27
CA PHE A 597 -2.79 38.91 -12.85
C PHE A 597 -2.62 37.68 -13.73
N ASP A 598 -1.83 37.82 -14.79
CA ASP A 598 -1.52 36.73 -15.70
C ASP A 598 -0.19 36.11 -15.32
N VAL A 599 -0.20 34.79 -15.15
CA VAL A 599 1.01 34.01 -14.95
C VAL A 599 1.37 33.28 -16.23
N SER A 600 2.67 33.13 -16.48
CA SER A 600 3.17 32.13 -17.42
C SER A 600 4.02 31.11 -16.71
N VAL A 601 3.99 29.90 -17.26
CA VAL A 601 4.83 28.78 -16.87
C VAL A 601 5.52 28.25 -18.12
N THR A 602 6.81 27.99 -18.00
CA THR A 602 7.62 27.34 -19.03
C THR A 602 8.31 26.11 -18.46
N ASP A 603 8.44 25.07 -19.28
CA ASP A 603 9.24 23.88 -19.02
C ASP A 603 10.59 23.89 -19.78
N GLY A 604 10.92 25.03 -20.43
CA GLY A 604 12.04 25.20 -21.34
C GLY A 604 11.60 25.24 -22.81
N PRO A 605 11.14 24.11 -23.39
CA PRO A 605 10.66 24.07 -24.77
C PRO A 605 9.33 24.79 -25.01
N ASP A 606 8.39 24.68 -24.07
CA ASP A 606 7.03 25.17 -24.20
C ASP A 606 6.75 26.28 -23.17
N THR A 607 5.75 27.12 -23.46
CA THR A 607 5.26 28.14 -22.52
C THR A 607 3.75 28.22 -22.62
N THR A 608 3.07 28.21 -21.48
CA THR A 608 1.63 28.46 -21.40
C THR A 608 1.32 29.62 -20.46
N ARG A 609 0.10 30.14 -20.56
CA ARG A 609 -0.36 31.33 -19.82
C ARG A 609 -1.71 31.07 -19.19
N ARG A 610 -1.95 31.64 -18.02
CA ARG A 610 -3.26 31.63 -17.37
C ARG A 610 -3.51 32.89 -16.56
N ALA A 611 -4.71 33.43 -16.68
CA ALA A 611 -5.20 34.48 -15.81
C ALA A 611 -5.56 33.90 -14.44
N MET A 612 -5.07 34.55 -13.37
CA MET A 612 -5.33 34.22 -11.99
C MET A 612 -6.03 35.37 -11.29
N THR A 613 -6.84 35.05 -10.28
CA THR A 613 -7.51 36.02 -9.43
C THR A 613 -7.35 35.64 -7.96
N LEU A 614 -7.05 36.63 -7.12
CA LEU A 614 -6.98 36.50 -5.67
C LEU A 614 -7.83 37.56 -4.99
N ARG A 615 -8.83 37.12 -4.20
CA ARG A 615 -9.60 38.00 -3.33
C ARG A 615 -8.92 38.10 -1.97
N VAL A 616 -8.60 39.33 -1.55
CA VAL A 616 -8.12 39.65 -0.22
C VAL A 616 -9.23 40.34 0.56
N ALA A 617 -9.64 39.73 1.66
CA ALA A 617 -10.66 40.27 2.55
C ALA A 617 -10.05 40.88 3.81
N GLU A 618 -10.83 41.72 4.48
CA GLU A 618 -10.49 42.24 5.80
C GLU A 618 -10.71 41.15 6.87
N PRO A 619 -9.74 40.91 7.77
CA PRO A 619 -9.93 40.10 8.97
C PRO A 619 -11.05 40.63 9.86
N SER A 620 -11.93 39.73 10.32
CA SER A 620 -12.93 40.06 11.34
C SER A 620 -12.35 39.77 12.73
N LEU A 621 -12.06 40.83 13.49
CA LEU A 621 -11.63 40.74 14.89
C LEU A 621 -12.71 41.27 15.83
N THR A 622 -12.79 40.72 17.03
CA THR A 622 -13.60 41.27 18.13
C THR A 622 -12.79 42.27 18.95
N LEU A 623 -13.45 43.18 19.65
CA LEU A 623 -12.79 44.11 20.57
C LEU A 623 -11.89 43.36 21.58
N GLN A 624 -12.38 42.24 22.12
CA GLN A 624 -11.62 41.43 23.06
C GLN A 624 -10.34 40.86 22.42
N GLN A 625 -10.41 40.39 21.17
CA GLN A 625 -9.23 39.89 20.46
C GLN A 625 -8.19 40.99 20.25
N VAL A 626 -8.60 42.20 19.88
CA VAL A 626 -7.69 43.35 19.71
C VAL A 626 -7.05 43.75 21.05
N LEU A 627 -7.83 43.80 22.14
CA LEU A 627 -7.32 44.13 23.47
C LEU A 627 -6.35 43.07 24.02
N ASN A 628 -6.55 41.80 23.68
CA ASN A 628 -5.68 40.69 24.12
C ASN A 628 -4.28 40.72 23.49
N VAL A 629 -4.10 41.47 22.40
CA VAL A 629 -2.80 41.62 21.70
C VAL A 629 -1.87 42.64 22.41
N ALA A 630 -2.42 43.40 23.37
CA ALA A 630 -1.78 44.29 24.36
C ALA A 630 -0.29 44.69 24.15
N PHE A 631 -0.02 45.75 23.38
CA PHE A 631 1.26 46.52 23.34
C PHE A 631 2.57 45.71 23.46
N GLN A 632 2.63 44.50 22.91
CA GLN A 632 3.76 43.58 23.08
C GLN A 632 4.99 43.95 22.22
N GLY A 633 5.07 45.18 21.72
CA GLY A 633 6.11 45.63 20.79
C GLY A 633 5.93 45.08 19.37
N PRO A 634 7.02 45.02 18.57
CA PRO A 634 6.98 44.61 17.18
C PRO A 634 6.30 43.25 16.95
N ALA A 635 5.57 43.12 15.84
CA ALA A 635 4.96 41.85 15.47
C ALA A 635 6.04 40.80 15.16
N ALA A 636 5.98 39.65 15.84
CA ALA A 636 6.81 38.50 15.45
C ALA A 636 6.42 38.01 14.05
N ALA A 637 7.32 37.29 13.37
CA ALA A 637 7.13 36.88 11.97
C ALA A 637 5.86 36.02 11.72
N GLY A 638 5.27 35.38 12.74
CA GLY A 638 4.01 34.62 12.64
C GLY A 638 2.78 35.31 13.23
N ASP A 639 2.90 36.56 13.71
CA ASP A 639 1.78 37.26 14.37
C ASP A 639 0.94 38.06 13.36
N ASN A 640 0.03 37.34 12.71
CA ASN A 640 -0.87 37.88 11.69
C ASN A 640 -1.80 38.98 12.22
N GLN A 641 -2.26 38.87 13.46
CA GLN A 641 -3.18 39.83 14.07
C GLN A 641 -2.49 41.16 14.34
N ARG A 642 -1.27 41.16 14.92
CA ARG A 642 -0.50 42.40 15.10
C ARG A 642 -0.13 43.05 13.79
N ARG A 643 0.33 42.26 12.81
CA ARG A 643 0.71 42.78 11.50
C ARG A 643 -0.46 43.45 10.79
N TYR A 644 -1.63 42.82 10.83
CA TYR A 644 -2.86 43.43 10.34
C TYR A 644 -3.16 44.76 11.04
N LEU A 645 -3.20 44.78 12.38
CA LEU A 645 -3.56 45.97 13.15
C LEU A 645 -2.57 47.13 12.93
N ASP A 646 -1.26 46.87 12.91
CA ASP A 646 -0.21 47.85 12.59
C ASP A 646 -0.37 48.40 11.15
N LEU A 647 -0.61 47.53 10.15
CA LEU A 647 -0.86 47.96 8.76
C LEU A 647 -2.12 48.83 8.61
N GLN A 648 -3.14 48.64 9.44
CA GLN A 648 -4.33 49.48 9.43
C GLN A 648 -4.11 50.85 10.08
N GLY A 649 -3.17 50.92 11.01
CA GLY A 649 -2.93 52.08 11.84
C GLY A 649 -1.87 52.99 11.26
N ASN A 650 -0.71 53.06 11.92
CA ASN A 650 0.38 53.95 11.51
C ASN A 650 1.53 53.23 10.79
N ALA A 651 1.47 51.90 10.66
CA ALA A 651 2.44 51.05 9.99
C ALA A 651 3.90 51.28 10.45
N ASN A 652 4.10 51.52 11.75
CA ASN A 652 5.42 51.78 12.33
C ASN A 652 6.18 50.50 12.72
N GLY A 653 5.58 49.32 12.49
CA GLY A 653 6.18 48.02 12.75
C GLY A 653 5.89 47.47 14.15
N GLY A 654 5.07 48.15 14.95
CA GLY A 654 4.65 47.73 16.28
C GLY A 654 3.18 48.02 16.51
N PHE A 655 2.54 47.20 17.33
CA PHE A 655 1.15 47.43 17.71
C PHE A 655 1.07 48.43 18.87
N ASP A 656 0.48 49.60 18.62
CA ASP A 656 0.35 50.70 19.57
C ASP A 656 -1.08 51.26 19.68
N LEU A 657 -1.26 52.29 20.52
CA LEU A 657 -2.58 52.85 20.82
C LEU A 657 -3.20 53.52 19.59
N GLY A 658 -2.37 54.05 18.69
CA GLY A 658 -2.79 54.62 17.42
C GLY A 658 -3.47 53.58 16.53
N ASP A 659 -2.95 52.35 16.52
CA ASP A 659 -3.52 51.25 15.73
C ASP A 659 -4.86 50.78 16.31
N VAL A 660 -4.97 50.69 17.63
CA VAL A 660 -6.23 50.37 18.32
C VAL A 660 -7.30 51.42 17.98
N LEU A 661 -6.95 52.71 18.08
CA LEU A 661 -7.89 53.80 17.77
C LEU A 661 -8.34 53.76 16.32
N ARG A 662 -7.41 53.53 15.38
CA ARG A 662 -7.72 53.38 13.95
C ARG A 662 -8.62 52.21 13.65
N TRP A 663 -8.38 51.07 14.28
CA TRP A 663 -9.21 49.89 14.12
C TRP A 663 -10.63 50.12 14.67
N LEU A 664 -10.76 50.74 15.86
CA LEU A 664 -12.06 51.09 16.45
C LEU A 664 -12.87 52.03 15.56
N GLU A 665 -12.24 53.09 15.03
CA GLU A 665 -12.86 54.04 14.10
C GLU A 665 -13.39 53.36 12.85
N ARG A 666 -12.57 52.48 12.24
CA ARG A 666 -12.93 51.81 10.98
C ARG A 666 -13.97 50.72 11.13
N THR A 667 -13.98 50.00 12.24
CA THR A 667 -14.92 48.88 12.46
C THR A 667 -16.23 49.30 13.12
N GLY A 668 -16.37 50.57 13.53
CA GLY A 668 -17.56 51.06 14.22
C GLY A 668 -17.69 50.55 15.66
N ASN A 669 -16.61 50.00 16.23
CA ASN A 669 -16.52 49.57 17.64
C ASN A 669 -16.31 50.76 18.61
N VAL A 670 -16.45 52.00 18.14
CA VAL A 670 -16.39 53.21 18.96
C VAL A 670 -17.62 53.26 19.86
N ALA A 671 -17.41 53.43 21.17
CA ALA A 671 -18.52 53.72 22.08
C ALA A 671 -19.22 55.01 21.63
N ALA A 672 -20.55 55.00 21.56
CA ALA A 672 -21.36 56.19 21.32
C ALA A 672 -20.91 57.31 22.27
N THR A 673 -20.54 58.46 21.71
CA THR A 673 -19.94 59.60 22.39
C THR A 673 -20.72 60.04 23.62
N GLY A 674 -20.06 60.04 24.78
CA GLY A 674 -20.67 60.45 26.04
C GLY A 674 -19.74 60.54 27.25
N ALA A 675 -18.45 60.88 27.09
CA ALA A 675 -17.64 61.37 28.21
C ALA A 675 -16.41 62.15 27.71
N VAL A 676 -16.37 63.44 28.04
CA VAL A 676 -15.19 64.29 27.92
C VAL A 676 -14.16 63.79 28.95
N MET A 677 -13.07 63.16 28.51
CA MET A 677 -11.89 63.01 29.34
C MET A 677 -11.01 64.25 29.15
N GLN A 678 -10.96 65.10 30.20
CA GLN A 678 -10.04 66.21 30.26
C GLN A 678 -8.59 65.70 30.25
N LEU A 679 -7.80 66.21 29.32
CA LEU A 679 -6.34 66.14 29.36
C LEU A 679 -5.82 66.96 30.55
N GLU A 680 -5.48 66.32 31.66
CA GLU A 680 -4.53 66.91 32.60
C GLU A 680 -3.12 66.72 32.04
N ARG A 681 -2.53 67.81 31.53
CA ARG A 681 -1.10 67.92 31.33
C ARG A 681 -0.42 67.91 32.71
N ARG A 682 0.42 66.92 32.97
CA ARG A 682 1.58 67.10 33.86
C ARG A 682 2.85 66.61 33.19
N ARG A 683 3.78 67.55 33.05
CA ARG A 683 5.24 67.39 32.97
C ARG A 683 5.83 68.41 33.97
N PRO A 684 7.06 68.24 34.48
CA PRO A 684 8.08 67.24 34.12
C PRO A 684 8.00 65.97 34.95
#